data_AF-A0A0V1HJF5-F1
#
_entry.id   AF-A0A0V1HJF5-F1
#
_cell.length_a   1.000
_cell.length_b   1.000
_cell.length_c   1.000
_cell.angle_alpha   90.00
_cell.angle_beta   90.00
_cell.angle_gamma   90.00
#
_symmetry.space_group_name_H-M   'P 1'
#
loop_
_entity.id
_entity.type
_entity.pdbx_description
1 polymer ?
#
loop_
_entity_poly.entity_id
_entity_poly.type
_entity_poly.pdbx_seq_one_letter_code
_entity_poly.pdbx_strand_id
1 'polypeptide(L)'
;LDATSFPSYLTIWISKDEVNQAIFVQLSTAGMHFRKTLEILKNTNKDKFVSAFIENSPKQNYIVEYSSPNIAKPFHVGHLRSTLLGRLVEVSSLTRFYNFAFRFLVNLLKSAGHDVISVNYLGDWGTQFGMIASGLRKIGKSSTAFSLADYANAYVTANHDSLSDSEITEFARHFVTALESGESEETALWRSICSASMAELKQTYSTLNVHFDIWQRESQFFQNAKELIHTLTKNGLVTVNREGLRGIVSTGNFIPLCKSDNTTLYLTRDLAAAIFRFQQYQPDCIYYVVDSGQHQHFENLKLVLSSAGYPSFAERIQHVKFGRILNTSTRQGKGVKADELLRQGQLKAKTVLENASTTKVPPFEYENVCQQLVLTALIVNDFKLRRIIDYKFCWDSVLNVKGATGYSLQATHARLSSLVDDGQNGPLDVDCDLQSLHESEAKCLAEILAPEFLAQSLRRCLDEFEPYPLVHYLFRLCKSANVAHKRLHVANAPADVARAPRYEFNIQMSVYRNVINYIRSSRYCCSIYSAPLSQVHFSLNIQQPPIRLKHDFVAPEWDLTSKTNGISIEEWQYYDNVIWPPHCESKVGEVFHYRENVKYSARKMWYVCYMIQGLGIDDALIQLDYTPRKGATIMKEILLEAQEKASSEHGIEQKANLWIAEAFARNSLIVKGVRRHALERWGIVKYRYSNVFVRLQEGDPPQQVTRFPKKLCGWKTVEKYVEEIRNRKIMYNP
;
A
#
# COMPACT_ATOMS: atom_id res chain seq x y z
N LEU A 1 15.48 -20.48 -45.15
CA LEU A 1 16.45 -20.32 -44.04
C LEU A 1 16.74 -21.72 -43.53
N ASP A 2 18.00 -22.11 -43.46
CA ASP A 2 18.37 -23.43 -42.92
C ASP A 2 18.30 -23.37 -41.39
N ALA A 3 17.34 -24.08 -40.81
CA ALA A 3 17.08 -24.07 -39.38
C ALA A 3 18.27 -24.57 -38.54
N THR A 4 19.16 -25.37 -39.13
CA THR A 4 20.36 -25.89 -38.46
C THR A 4 21.43 -24.81 -38.19
N SER A 5 21.39 -23.71 -38.94
CA SER A 5 22.34 -22.59 -38.80
C SER A 5 21.94 -21.55 -37.74
N PHE A 6 20.75 -21.69 -37.12
CA PHE A 6 20.33 -20.84 -36.02
C PHE A 6 20.69 -21.47 -34.66
N PRO A 7 21.08 -20.67 -33.65
CA PRO A 7 21.31 -21.21 -32.32
C PRO A 7 20.03 -21.84 -31.76
N SER A 8 20.17 -22.96 -31.04
CA SER A 8 19.07 -23.80 -30.50
C SER A 8 18.13 -23.12 -29.47
N TYR A 9 18.29 -21.82 -29.27
CA TYR A 9 17.55 -20.96 -28.35
C TYR A 9 16.73 -19.85 -29.04
N LEU A 10 16.73 -19.80 -30.38
CA LEU A 10 16.05 -18.77 -31.19
C LEU A 10 14.88 -19.41 -31.94
N THR A 11 13.65 -19.09 -31.54
CA THR A 11 12.44 -19.65 -32.19
C THR A 11 12.06 -18.79 -33.40
N ILE A 12 12.12 -19.39 -34.58
CA ILE A 12 11.75 -18.73 -35.84
C ILE A 12 10.28 -19.02 -36.15
N TRP A 13 9.47 -17.98 -36.16
CA TRP A 13 8.07 -18.04 -36.55
C TRP A 13 7.94 -17.62 -38.00
N ILE A 14 7.36 -18.47 -38.83
CA ILE A 14 7.09 -18.16 -40.24
C ILE A 14 5.57 -18.21 -40.43
N SER A 15 4.93 -17.04 -40.49
CA SER A 15 3.52 -16.93 -40.87
C SER A 15 3.40 -16.46 -42.31
N LYS A 16 2.49 -17.09 -43.06
CA LYS A 16 2.17 -16.71 -44.43
C LYS A 16 0.85 -15.98 -44.44
N ASP A 17 0.85 -14.74 -44.91
CA ASP A 17 -0.37 -14.01 -45.20
C ASP A 17 -0.87 -14.47 -46.58
N GLU A 18 -1.94 -15.27 -46.59
CA GLU A 18 -2.49 -15.84 -47.81
C GLU A 18 -3.08 -14.77 -48.76
N VAL A 19 -3.49 -13.62 -48.22
CA VAL A 19 -4.08 -12.52 -49.00
C VAL A 19 -2.99 -11.72 -49.73
N ASN A 20 -1.87 -11.44 -49.06
CA ASN A 20 -0.79 -10.60 -49.60
C ASN A 20 0.41 -11.40 -50.17
N GLN A 21 0.37 -12.73 -50.12
CA GLN A 21 1.50 -13.63 -50.43
C GLN A 21 2.79 -13.33 -49.65
N ALA A 22 2.69 -12.57 -48.55
CA ALA A 22 3.82 -12.16 -47.74
C ALA A 22 4.20 -13.25 -46.73
N ILE A 23 5.50 -13.50 -46.58
CA ILE A 23 6.06 -14.38 -45.55
C ILE A 23 6.64 -13.51 -44.44
N PHE A 24 5.97 -13.50 -43.28
CA PHE A 24 6.44 -12.81 -42.09
C PHE A 24 7.31 -13.76 -41.27
N VAL A 25 8.59 -13.39 -41.09
CA VAL A 25 9.52 -14.10 -40.22
C VAL A 25 9.66 -13.33 -38.91
N GLN A 26 9.07 -13.84 -37.83
CA GLN A 26 9.17 -13.26 -36.49
C GLN A 26 10.14 -14.10 -35.63
N LEU A 27 11.19 -13.48 -35.12
CA LEU A 27 12.15 -14.15 -34.24
C LEU A 27 11.71 -13.98 -32.78
N SER A 28 11.74 -15.05 -31.99
CA SER A 28 11.41 -15.03 -30.56
C SER A 28 12.53 -15.61 -29.71
N THR A 29 12.88 -14.89 -28.65
CA THR A 29 13.89 -15.26 -27.64
C THR A 29 13.25 -15.81 -26.36
N ALA A 30 11.94 -16.10 -26.37
CA ALA A 30 11.18 -16.49 -25.18
C ALA A 30 11.82 -17.66 -24.40
N GLY A 31 12.16 -18.75 -25.09
CA GLY A 31 12.82 -19.92 -24.50
C GLY A 31 14.19 -19.62 -23.88
N MET A 32 14.96 -18.70 -24.48
CA MET A 32 16.24 -18.24 -23.92
C MET A 32 16.03 -17.52 -22.59
N HIS A 33 15.09 -16.57 -22.54
CA HIS A 33 14.80 -15.77 -21.35
C HIS A 33 14.34 -16.65 -20.18
N PHE A 34 13.46 -17.62 -20.44
CA PHE A 34 13.04 -18.61 -19.45
C PHE A 34 14.22 -19.41 -18.86
N ARG A 35 15.05 -20.02 -19.71
CA ARG A 35 16.21 -20.83 -19.27
C ARG A 35 17.21 -19.99 -18.48
N LYS A 36 17.62 -18.84 -19.02
CA LYS A 36 18.59 -17.92 -18.40
C LYS A 36 18.11 -17.40 -17.04
N THR A 37 16.84 -16.98 -16.93
CA THR A 37 16.28 -16.56 -15.63
C THR A 37 16.20 -17.70 -14.62
N LEU A 38 15.80 -18.90 -15.05
CA LEU A 38 15.74 -20.05 -14.13
C LEU A 38 17.13 -20.49 -13.65
N GLU A 39 18.13 -20.49 -14.53
CA GLU A 39 19.51 -20.82 -14.18
C GLU A 39 20.10 -19.82 -13.18
N ILE A 40 19.93 -18.52 -13.42
CA ILE A 40 20.29 -17.47 -12.45
C ILE A 40 19.60 -17.75 -11.12
N LEU A 41 18.27 -17.95 -11.10
CA LEU A 41 17.51 -18.16 -9.87
C LEU A 41 17.81 -19.47 -9.13
N LYS A 42 18.25 -20.53 -9.81
CA LYS A 42 18.72 -21.78 -9.19
C LYS A 42 20.04 -21.57 -8.44
N ASN A 43 20.95 -20.79 -9.03
CA ASN A 43 22.29 -20.53 -8.50
C ASN A 43 22.33 -19.33 -7.52
N THR A 44 21.23 -18.60 -7.39
CA THR A 44 21.12 -17.37 -6.59
C THR A 44 20.49 -17.64 -5.23
N ASN A 45 21.18 -17.24 -4.16
CA ASN A 45 20.56 -17.09 -2.85
C ASN A 45 20.01 -15.67 -2.68
N LYS A 46 19.10 -15.47 -1.70
CA LYS A 46 18.46 -14.17 -1.45
C LYS A 46 19.47 -13.03 -1.25
N ASP A 47 20.62 -13.31 -0.65
CA ASP A 47 21.59 -12.28 -0.28
C ASP A 47 22.50 -11.91 -1.46
N LYS A 48 22.60 -12.75 -2.49
CA LYS A 48 23.21 -12.42 -3.80
C LYS A 48 22.17 -12.11 -4.90
N PHE A 49 20.91 -11.89 -4.54
CA PHE A 49 19.83 -11.66 -5.50
C PHE A 49 20.09 -10.47 -6.45
N VAL A 50 20.60 -9.35 -5.95
CA VAL A 50 20.83 -8.16 -6.79
C VAL A 50 22.09 -8.33 -7.64
N SER A 51 23.19 -8.80 -7.03
CA SER A 51 24.47 -9.10 -7.69
C SER A 51 24.41 -10.24 -8.71
N ALA A 52 23.36 -11.06 -8.70
CA ALA A 52 23.09 -12.06 -9.74
C ALA A 52 22.44 -11.49 -11.01
N PHE A 53 21.87 -10.28 -10.96
CA PHE A 53 21.24 -9.61 -12.10
C PHE A 53 21.93 -8.31 -12.52
N ILE A 54 22.81 -7.75 -11.69
CA ILE A 54 23.51 -6.48 -11.92
C ILE A 54 24.99 -6.67 -11.59
N GLU A 55 25.87 -6.17 -12.46
CA GLU A 55 27.32 -6.14 -12.20
C GLU A 55 27.63 -5.35 -10.92
N ASN A 56 28.54 -5.88 -10.11
CA ASN A 56 28.90 -5.29 -8.83
C ASN A 56 29.72 -4.01 -9.03
N SER A 57 29.25 -2.92 -8.43
CA SER A 57 30.08 -1.75 -8.13
C SER A 57 31.23 -2.14 -7.17
N PRO A 58 32.30 -1.34 -7.08
CA PRO A 58 33.28 -1.48 -6.01
C PRO A 58 32.61 -1.52 -4.63
N LYS A 59 33.12 -2.39 -3.75
CA LYS A 59 32.61 -2.52 -2.38
C LYS A 59 32.71 -1.17 -1.66
N GLN A 60 31.67 -0.81 -0.92
CA GLN A 60 31.59 0.42 -0.13
C GLN A 60 30.98 0.12 1.25
N ASN A 61 31.26 0.99 2.20
CA ASN A 61 30.85 0.92 3.60
C ASN A 61 29.77 1.97 3.88
N TYR A 62 28.55 1.53 4.18
CA TYR A 62 27.42 2.42 4.42
C TYR A 62 26.87 2.33 5.85
N ILE A 63 26.36 3.44 6.35
CA ILE A 63 25.48 3.47 7.53
C ILE A 63 24.08 3.85 7.07
N VAL A 64 23.06 3.17 7.58
CA VAL A 64 21.65 3.56 7.36
C VAL A 64 20.97 3.75 8.71
N GLU A 65 20.60 5.00 8.99
CA GLU A 65 19.80 5.38 10.14
C GLU A 65 18.32 5.43 9.74
N TYR A 66 17.46 4.74 10.51
CA TYR A 66 16.03 4.69 10.25
C TYR A 66 15.23 4.32 11.49
N SER A 67 13.91 4.44 11.37
CA SER A 67 12.91 4.35 12.43
C SER A 67 13.04 5.48 13.45
N SER A 68 14.13 5.52 14.21
CA SER A 68 14.56 6.58 15.13
C SER A 68 13.41 7.27 15.90
N PRO A 69 12.52 6.52 16.59
CA PRO A 69 11.38 7.10 17.29
C PRO A 69 11.80 7.83 18.58
N ASN A 70 10.99 8.82 18.98
CA ASN A 70 11.08 9.41 20.30
C ASN A 70 10.37 8.49 21.32
N ILE A 71 11.11 7.96 22.30
CA ILE A 71 10.60 6.90 23.19
C ILE A 71 9.73 7.42 24.35
N ALA A 72 9.54 8.75 24.46
CA ALA A 72 8.52 9.35 25.32
C ALA A 72 7.11 9.27 24.71
N LYS A 73 6.96 8.71 23.50
CA LYS A 73 5.67 8.59 22.79
C LYS A 73 5.46 7.16 22.27
N PRO A 74 4.24 6.60 22.36
CA PRO A 74 3.95 5.28 21.81
C PRO A 74 4.25 5.19 20.31
N PHE A 75 4.73 4.04 19.86
CA PHE A 75 5.09 3.83 18.46
C PHE A 75 3.85 3.86 17.54
N HIS A 76 3.72 4.94 16.77
CA HIS A 76 2.58 5.22 15.90
C HIS A 76 2.91 5.07 14.40
N VAL A 77 1.87 5.02 13.56
CA VAL A 77 1.98 4.83 12.10
C VAL A 77 2.95 5.80 11.39
N GLY A 78 3.20 7.00 11.92
CA GLY A 78 4.20 7.92 11.38
C GLY A 78 5.64 7.36 11.35
N HIS A 79 6.03 6.54 12.33
CA HIS A 79 7.35 5.89 12.38
C HIS A 79 7.39 4.63 11.51
N LEU A 80 6.23 4.02 11.22
CA LEU A 80 6.14 2.80 10.41
C LEU A 80 6.77 3.00 9.03
N ARG A 81 6.59 4.16 8.38
CA ARG A 81 7.14 4.41 7.05
C ARG A 81 8.68 4.38 7.02
N SER A 82 9.34 5.09 7.94
CA SER A 82 10.81 5.01 8.09
C SER A 82 11.27 3.57 8.40
N THR A 83 10.53 2.89 9.28
CA THR A 83 10.78 1.51 9.70
C THR A 83 10.67 0.49 8.56
N LEU A 84 9.74 0.69 7.62
CA LEU A 84 9.59 -0.16 6.44
C LEU A 84 10.67 0.14 5.38
N LEU A 85 11.04 1.42 5.21
CA LEU A 85 11.98 1.85 4.17
C LEU A 85 13.46 1.52 4.46
N GLY A 86 13.98 1.86 5.65
CA GLY A 86 15.43 1.80 5.95
C GLY A 86 15.98 0.46 6.46
N ARG A 87 15.09 -0.52 6.62
CA ARG A 87 15.22 -1.76 7.38
C ARG A 87 16.49 -2.62 7.13
N LEU A 88 17.08 -3.22 8.18
CA LEU A 88 18.24 -4.17 8.22
C LEU A 88 17.86 -5.63 8.74
N VAL A 89 18.77 -6.63 8.60
CA VAL A 89 18.69 -8.16 8.71
C VAL A 89 20.06 -8.67 9.20
N GLU A 90 20.26 -9.96 9.49
CA GLU A 90 21.60 -10.51 9.73
C GLU A 90 21.94 -11.79 8.94
N VAL A 91 23.25 -11.99 8.70
CA VAL A 91 23.92 -13.13 8.06
C VAL A 91 25.40 -13.07 8.53
N SER A 92 26.09 -14.11 9.00
CA SER A 92 25.69 -15.46 9.45
C SER A 92 26.91 -16.23 10.01
N SER A 93 26.83 -16.85 11.21
CA SER A 93 27.64 -18.03 11.61
C SER A 93 27.25 -18.59 12.99
N LEU A 94 27.09 -19.92 13.07
CA LEU A 94 26.81 -20.78 14.25
C LEU A 94 25.70 -20.35 15.23
N THR A 95 24.72 -21.27 15.38
CA THR A 95 23.78 -21.43 16.53
C THR A 95 22.34 -20.90 16.36
N ARG A 96 21.50 -21.80 15.85
CA ARG A 96 20.10 -22.11 16.25
C ARG A 96 18.95 -21.09 16.08
N PHE A 97 17.97 -21.57 15.31
CA PHE A 97 16.50 -21.47 15.47
C PHE A 97 15.78 -20.10 15.43
N TYR A 98 14.88 -19.99 14.45
CA TYR A 98 13.80 -19.01 14.31
C TYR A 98 14.14 -17.53 14.47
N ASN A 99 14.34 -16.83 13.35
CA ASN A 99 13.48 -15.74 12.87
C ASN A 99 14.09 -15.13 11.59
N PHE A 100 13.25 -14.76 10.63
CA PHE A 100 13.69 -14.32 9.30
C PHE A 100 12.70 -13.28 8.79
N ALA A 101 13.11 -12.02 8.57
CA ALA A 101 12.74 -11.26 7.36
C ALA A 101 13.01 -9.72 7.31
N PHE A 102 13.04 -9.23 6.05
CA PHE A 102 12.70 -7.90 5.49
C PHE A 102 13.79 -6.81 5.61
N ARG A 103 14.09 -6.07 4.51
CA ARG A 103 15.30 -5.21 4.46
C ARG A 103 15.39 -4.08 3.39
N PHE A 104 14.33 -3.65 2.70
CA PHE A 104 14.42 -3.12 1.30
C PHE A 104 15.67 -2.33 0.87
N LEU A 105 15.86 -1.06 1.29
CA LEU A 105 16.95 -0.16 0.83
C LEU A 105 18.34 -0.79 0.96
N VAL A 106 18.43 -1.74 1.86
CA VAL A 106 19.63 -2.18 2.49
C VAL A 106 19.93 -3.64 2.10
N ASN A 107 18.90 -4.47 1.86
CA ASN A 107 19.00 -5.73 1.12
C ASN A 107 19.59 -5.37 -0.23
N LEU A 108 19.13 -4.28 -0.80
CA LEU A 108 19.58 -3.75 -2.08
C LEU A 108 21.08 -3.44 -2.06
N LEU A 109 21.56 -2.71 -1.06
CA LEU A 109 22.99 -2.39 -0.91
C LEU A 109 23.83 -3.64 -0.54
N LYS A 110 23.45 -4.42 0.48
CA LYS A 110 24.19 -5.66 0.82
C LYS A 110 24.20 -6.68 -0.31
N SER A 111 23.10 -6.78 -1.06
CA SER A 111 22.99 -7.74 -2.17
C SER A 111 23.66 -7.29 -3.45
N ALA A 112 23.92 -5.98 -3.60
CA ALA A 112 24.88 -5.43 -4.57
C ALA A 112 26.34 -5.52 -4.08
N GLY A 113 26.60 -6.14 -2.92
CA GLY A 113 27.95 -6.45 -2.42
C GLY A 113 28.53 -5.50 -1.37
N HIS A 114 27.80 -4.47 -0.95
CA HIS A 114 28.29 -3.45 -0.01
C HIS A 114 28.21 -3.88 1.47
N ASP A 115 29.12 -3.38 2.32
CA ASP A 115 28.99 -3.52 3.77
C ASP A 115 28.03 -2.43 4.30
N VAL A 116 27.10 -2.81 5.17
CA VAL A 116 26.09 -1.86 5.68
C VAL A 116 25.80 -2.07 7.16
N ILE A 117 25.82 -0.99 7.93
CA ILE A 117 25.57 -0.93 9.38
C ILE A 117 24.23 -0.25 9.66
N SER A 118 23.45 -0.82 10.56
CA SER A 118 22.17 -0.27 11.03
C SER A 118 22.36 0.62 12.22
N VAL A 119 21.67 1.74 12.22
CA VAL A 119 21.48 2.54 13.43
C VAL A 119 20.00 2.78 13.66
N ASN A 120 19.50 2.38 14.83
CA ASN A 120 18.31 3.01 15.40
C ASN A 120 18.78 4.12 16.31
N TYR A 121 18.41 5.38 16.03
CA TYR A 121 18.81 6.52 16.86
C TYR A 121 17.62 7.00 17.67
N LEU A 122 17.51 6.51 18.91
CA LEU A 122 16.35 6.76 19.76
C LEU A 122 16.39 8.17 20.35
N GLY A 123 15.29 8.91 20.19
CA GLY A 123 15.07 10.18 20.88
C GLY A 123 14.69 9.92 22.34
N ASP A 124 15.70 9.78 23.20
CA ASP A 124 15.57 9.52 24.64
C ASP A 124 15.99 10.71 25.53
N TRP A 125 16.18 11.89 24.95
CA TRP A 125 16.57 13.10 25.68
C TRP A 125 15.64 14.29 25.41
N GLY A 126 15.44 15.16 26.39
CA GLY A 126 14.69 16.41 26.23
C GLY A 126 13.48 16.58 27.17
N THR A 127 12.83 17.74 27.08
CA THR A 127 11.80 18.19 28.03
C THR A 127 10.56 17.29 28.07
N GLN A 128 10.32 16.48 27.04
CA GLN A 128 9.20 15.52 27.02
C GLN A 128 9.26 14.49 28.16
N PHE A 129 10.44 14.19 28.71
CA PHE A 129 10.57 13.32 29.90
C PHE A 129 10.19 14.06 31.18
N GLY A 130 10.54 15.35 31.31
CA GLY A 130 10.08 16.21 32.39
C GLY A 130 8.56 16.44 32.38
N MET A 131 7.95 16.47 31.18
CA MET A 131 6.49 16.48 31.04
C MET A 131 5.85 15.19 31.59
N ILE A 132 6.40 14.01 31.26
CA ILE A 132 5.94 12.73 31.83
C ILE A 132 6.07 12.76 33.35
N ALA A 133 7.24 13.17 33.88
CA ALA A 133 7.48 13.23 35.32
C ALA A 133 6.51 14.18 36.05
N SER A 134 6.21 15.35 35.47
CA SER A 134 5.19 16.28 36.01
C SER A 134 3.80 15.63 36.05
N GLY A 135 3.38 14.98 34.96
CA GLY A 135 2.10 14.28 34.88
C GLY A 135 1.98 13.13 35.88
N LEU A 136 3.05 12.35 36.08
CA LEU A 136 3.08 11.27 37.06
C LEU A 136 2.93 11.81 38.50
N ARG A 137 3.65 12.89 38.85
CA ARG A 137 3.50 13.58 40.15
C ARG A 137 2.06 14.05 40.37
N LYS A 138 1.42 14.66 39.35
CA LYS A 138 0.00 15.09 39.40
C LYS A 138 -0.99 13.92 39.52
N ILE A 139 -0.71 12.76 38.94
CA ILE A 139 -1.58 11.56 39.01
C ILE A 139 -1.54 10.90 40.41
N GLY A 140 -0.62 11.29 41.30
CA GLY A 140 -0.59 10.83 42.69
C GLY A 140 -0.17 9.37 42.88
N LYS A 141 0.29 8.69 41.82
CA LYS A 141 0.86 7.34 41.90
C LYS A 141 2.28 7.41 42.47
N SER A 142 2.44 7.08 43.75
CA SER A 142 3.75 6.89 44.42
C SER A 142 4.44 5.54 44.11
N SER A 143 3.84 4.73 43.24
CA SER A 143 4.42 3.45 42.80
C SER A 143 5.67 3.66 41.94
N THR A 144 6.76 2.98 42.27
CA THR A 144 7.97 2.93 41.43
C THR A 144 7.77 2.08 40.15
N ALA A 145 6.69 1.30 40.08
CA ALA A 145 6.30 0.52 38.91
C ALA A 145 5.14 1.21 38.18
N PHE A 146 5.46 1.88 37.08
CA PHE A 146 4.49 2.49 36.16
C PHE A 146 4.37 1.68 34.87
N SER A 147 3.17 1.61 34.31
CA SER A 147 2.94 1.03 32.98
C SER A 147 3.19 2.05 31.86
N LEU A 148 3.38 1.56 30.63
CA LEU A 148 3.48 2.42 29.44
C LEU A 148 2.18 3.20 29.16
N ALA A 149 1.04 2.68 29.60
CA ALA A 149 -0.22 3.41 29.58
C ALA A 149 -0.19 4.60 30.57
N ASP A 150 0.43 4.43 31.74
CA ASP A 150 0.61 5.52 32.72
C ASP A 150 1.52 6.61 32.15
N TYR A 151 2.65 6.27 31.53
CA TYR A 151 3.54 7.25 30.88
C TYR A 151 2.84 8.01 29.74
N ALA A 152 2.07 7.31 28.90
CA ALA A 152 1.33 7.94 27.82
C ALA A 152 0.22 8.88 28.35
N ASN A 153 -0.51 8.46 29.39
CA ASN A 153 -1.53 9.27 30.04
C ASN A 153 -0.91 10.50 30.72
N ALA A 154 0.17 10.32 31.48
CA ALA A 154 0.90 11.40 32.15
C ALA A 154 1.41 12.46 31.15
N TYR A 155 1.97 12.03 30.00
CA TYR A 155 2.36 12.95 28.94
C TYR A 155 1.17 13.75 28.39
N VAL A 156 0.04 13.10 28.12
CA VAL A 156 -1.16 13.79 27.59
C VAL A 156 -1.73 14.78 28.60
N THR A 157 -1.84 14.41 29.88
CA THR A 157 -2.30 15.29 30.96
C THR A 157 -1.37 16.48 31.13
N ALA A 158 -0.06 16.27 31.28
CA ALA A 158 0.90 17.37 31.47
C ALA A 158 0.94 18.31 30.26
N ASN A 159 0.85 17.78 29.04
CA ASN A 159 0.87 18.58 27.81
C ASN A 159 -0.45 19.34 27.56
N HIS A 160 -1.57 18.88 28.12
CA HIS A 160 -2.81 19.65 28.19
C HIS A 160 -2.68 20.79 29.21
N ASP A 161 -2.31 20.46 30.44
CA ASP A 161 -2.22 21.41 31.56
C ASP A 161 -1.18 22.51 31.31
N SER A 162 -0.07 22.22 30.62
CA SER A 162 0.98 23.20 30.32
C SER A 162 0.54 24.38 29.44
N LEU A 163 -0.66 24.31 28.84
CA LEU A 163 -1.27 25.44 28.13
C LEU A 163 -1.82 26.51 29.11
N SER A 164 -2.07 26.13 30.36
CA SER A 164 -2.60 26.96 31.44
C SER A 164 -1.64 27.11 32.64
N ASP A 165 -0.64 26.25 32.75
CA ASP A 165 0.23 26.09 33.91
C ASP A 165 1.71 26.19 33.49
N SER A 166 2.34 27.33 33.79
CA SER A 166 3.74 27.58 33.47
C SER A 166 4.72 26.78 34.33
N GLU A 167 4.32 26.36 35.54
CA GLU A 167 5.17 25.60 36.46
C GLU A 167 5.51 24.23 35.87
N ILE A 168 4.59 23.60 35.13
CA ILE A 168 4.86 22.35 34.39
C ILE A 168 6.01 22.55 33.39
N THR A 169 5.99 23.65 32.65
CA THR A 169 7.01 23.96 31.63
C THR A 169 8.36 24.33 32.25
N GLU A 170 8.34 24.90 33.45
CA GLU A 170 9.54 25.17 34.25
C GLU A 170 10.13 23.92 34.90
N PHE A 171 9.28 23.09 35.52
CA PHE A 171 9.66 21.78 36.05
C PHE A 171 10.24 20.89 34.94
N ALA A 172 9.61 20.85 33.76
CA ALA A 172 10.10 20.05 32.65
C ALA A 172 11.47 20.52 32.10
N ARG A 173 11.84 21.79 32.30
CA ARG A 173 13.18 22.31 32.04
C ARG A 173 14.15 21.90 33.14
N HIS A 174 13.81 22.13 34.40
CA HIS A 174 14.62 21.72 35.57
C HIS A 174 14.93 20.21 35.57
N PHE A 175 13.96 19.38 35.19
CA PHE A 175 14.14 17.93 35.04
C PHE A 175 15.29 17.59 34.08
N VAL A 176 15.37 18.26 32.92
CA VAL A 176 16.48 18.04 31.96
C VAL A 176 17.82 18.49 32.53
N THR A 177 17.86 19.63 33.24
CA THR A 177 19.07 20.09 33.94
C THR A 177 19.52 19.11 35.03
N ALA A 178 18.57 18.47 35.73
CA ALA A 178 18.87 17.42 36.71
C ALA A 178 19.48 16.18 36.04
N LEU A 179 18.95 15.76 34.88
CA LEU A 179 19.55 14.66 34.10
C LEU A 179 20.99 14.96 33.65
N GLU A 180 21.30 16.22 33.30
CA GLU A 180 22.67 16.63 32.97
C GLU A 180 23.61 16.63 34.19
N SER A 181 23.07 16.69 35.41
CA SER A 181 23.84 16.76 36.66
C SER A 181 24.19 15.39 37.27
N GLY A 182 23.57 14.30 36.81
CA GLY A 182 23.91 12.94 37.22
C GLY A 182 22.87 12.23 38.07
N GLU A 183 23.30 11.54 39.13
CA GLU A 183 22.46 10.62 39.91
C GLU A 183 21.46 11.36 40.81
N SER A 184 20.24 11.54 40.31
CA SER A 184 19.08 12.05 41.06
C SER A 184 17.86 11.12 40.90
N GLU A 185 16.78 11.42 41.64
CA GLU A 185 15.48 10.73 41.51
C GLU A 185 14.91 10.87 40.08
N GLU A 186 15.08 12.04 39.46
CA GLU A 186 14.72 12.32 38.07
C GLU A 186 15.47 11.40 37.10
N THR A 187 16.77 11.17 37.33
CA THR A 187 17.58 10.24 36.52
C THR A 187 17.14 8.78 36.70
N ALA A 188 16.74 8.38 37.90
CA ALA A 188 16.16 7.05 38.13
C ALA A 188 14.81 6.88 37.40
N LEU A 189 13.93 7.88 37.47
CA LEU A 189 12.65 7.90 36.77
C LEU A 189 12.84 7.87 35.24
N TRP A 190 13.77 8.67 34.71
CA TRP A 190 14.13 8.67 33.28
C TRP A 190 14.67 7.30 32.83
N ARG A 191 15.56 6.67 33.59
CA ARG A 191 16.05 5.29 33.31
C ARG A 191 14.89 4.29 33.26
N SER A 192 13.89 4.40 34.16
CA SER A 192 12.70 3.55 34.19
C SER A 192 11.81 3.74 32.95
N ILE A 193 11.49 4.99 32.60
CA ILE A 193 10.70 5.33 31.39
C ILE A 193 11.41 4.79 30.14
N CYS A 194 12.70 5.05 29.99
CA CYS A 194 13.48 4.57 28.85
C CYS A 194 13.48 3.05 28.73
N SER A 195 13.70 2.34 29.86
CA SER A 195 13.76 0.88 29.88
C SER A 195 12.43 0.23 29.47
N ALA A 196 11.31 0.74 30.00
CA ALA A 196 9.98 0.27 29.64
C ALA A 196 9.65 0.54 28.16
N SER A 197 9.89 1.77 27.68
CA SER A 197 9.61 2.15 26.29
C SER A 197 10.49 1.39 25.29
N MET A 198 11.75 1.12 25.63
CA MET A 198 12.63 0.28 24.81
C MET A 198 12.17 -1.18 24.76
N ALA A 199 11.53 -1.71 25.80
CA ALA A 199 10.99 -3.07 25.82
C ALA A 199 9.77 -3.22 24.89
N GLU A 200 8.76 -2.33 24.99
CA GLU A 200 7.61 -2.29 24.05
C GLU A 200 8.12 -2.09 22.61
N LEU A 201 9.03 -1.15 22.41
CA LEU A 201 9.57 -0.86 21.08
C LEU A 201 10.31 -2.05 20.46
N LYS A 202 11.11 -2.80 21.24
CA LYS A 202 11.73 -4.07 20.79
C LYS A 202 10.68 -5.13 20.45
N GLN A 203 9.58 -5.21 21.19
CA GLN A 203 8.47 -6.12 20.87
C GLN A 203 7.75 -5.71 19.57
N THR A 204 7.40 -4.43 19.39
CA THR A 204 6.81 -3.91 18.14
C THR A 204 7.74 -4.16 16.95
N TYR A 205 9.05 -3.94 17.10
CA TYR A 205 10.01 -4.30 16.06
C TYR A 205 10.08 -5.80 15.83
N SER A 206 10.01 -6.66 16.84
CA SER A 206 9.95 -8.12 16.65
C SER A 206 8.70 -8.55 15.87
N THR A 207 7.53 -8.00 16.19
CA THR A 207 6.27 -8.23 15.44
C THR A 207 6.34 -7.74 14.00
N LEU A 208 6.97 -6.58 13.78
CA LEU A 208 7.29 -6.09 12.44
C LEU A 208 8.43 -6.87 11.78
N ASN A 209 9.25 -7.61 12.57
CA ASN A 209 10.46 -8.41 12.29
C ASN A 209 11.76 -7.58 11.99
N VAL A 210 11.84 -6.36 12.50
CA VAL A 210 12.89 -5.35 12.23
C VAL A 210 14.07 -5.55 13.19
N HIS A 211 15.29 -5.57 12.67
CA HIS A 211 16.52 -5.69 13.47
C HIS A 211 17.50 -4.57 13.14
N PHE A 212 18.37 -4.23 14.10
CA PHE A 212 19.38 -3.18 13.96
C PHE A 212 20.71 -3.67 14.53
N ASP A 213 21.79 -3.52 13.77
CA ASP A 213 23.16 -3.83 14.19
C ASP A 213 23.60 -2.96 15.39
N ILE A 214 23.19 -1.67 15.42
CA ILE A 214 23.52 -0.73 16.49
C ILE A 214 22.25 -0.02 17.00
N TRP A 215 22.11 0.03 18.32
CA TRP A 215 21.15 0.88 19.02
C TRP A 215 21.88 2.08 19.63
N GLN A 216 21.60 3.26 19.10
CA GLN A 216 22.11 4.52 19.61
C GLN A 216 20.98 5.34 20.24
N ARG A 217 21.36 6.28 21.10
CA ARG A 217 20.46 7.10 21.90
C ARG A 217 20.93 8.54 21.89
N GLU A 218 20.01 9.48 21.84
CA GLU A 218 20.31 10.92 21.88
C GLU A 218 21.09 11.31 23.14
N SER A 219 20.76 10.67 24.27
CA SER A 219 21.46 10.77 25.56
C SER A 219 22.92 10.29 25.56
N GLN A 220 23.38 9.56 24.53
CA GLN A 220 24.81 9.18 24.43
C GLN A 220 25.69 10.32 23.92
N PHE A 221 25.10 11.34 23.28
CA PHE A 221 25.85 12.38 22.56
C PHE A 221 25.72 13.78 23.17
N PHE A 222 25.00 13.95 24.30
CA PHE A 222 24.85 15.29 24.91
C PHE A 222 26.20 15.89 25.33
N GLN A 223 27.10 15.06 25.87
CA GLN A 223 28.41 15.49 26.35
C GLN A 223 29.35 15.81 25.18
N ASN A 224 29.43 14.92 24.17
CA ASN A 224 30.15 15.17 22.93
C ASN A 224 29.64 16.44 22.21
N ALA A 225 28.33 16.71 22.26
CA ALA A 225 27.75 17.93 21.71
C ALA A 225 28.21 19.18 22.47
N LYS A 226 28.30 19.15 23.80
CA LYS A 226 28.86 20.27 24.61
C LYS A 226 30.34 20.51 24.31
N GLU A 227 31.14 19.45 24.23
CA GLU A 227 32.57 19.50 23.89
C GLU A 227 32.82 20.01 22.47
N LEU A 228 31.96 19.61 21.52
CA LEU A 228 32.01 20.09 20.14
C LEU A 228 31.69 21.59 20.04
N ILE A 229 30.68 22.09 20.76
CA ILE A 229 30.42 23.54 20.86
C ILE A 229 31.63 24.29 21.43
N HIS A 230 32.24 23.77 22.49
CA HIS A 230 33.43 24.38 23.08
C HIS A 230 34.58 24.46 22.05
N THR A 231 34.83 23.36 21.34
CA THR A 231 35.87 23.26 20.29
C THR A 231 35.60 24.23 19.14
N LEU A 232 34.38 24.27 18.60
CA LEU A 232 33.98 25.18 17.53
C LEU A 232 34.06 26.66 17.97
N THR A 233 33.77 26.95 19.25
CA THR A 233 33.92 28.30 19.81
C THR A 233 35.39 28.69 19.93
N LYS A 234 36.25 27.79 20.44
CA LYS A 234 37.71 28.00 20.53
C LYS A 234 38.34 28.25 19.16
N ASN A 235 37.81 27.61 18.12
CA ASN A 235 38.24 27.78 16.73
C ASN A 235 37.65 29.04 16.05
N GLY A 236 36.90 29.89 16.77
CA GLY A 236 36.32 31.13 16.25
C GLY A 236 35.13 30.97 15.30
N LEU A 237 34.55 29.76 15.19
CA LEU A 237 33.47 29.45 14.25
C LEU A 237 32.08 29.80 14.79
N VAL A 238 31.91 29.79 16.12
CA VAL A 238 30.63 30.04 16.78
C VAL A 238 30.41 31.52 17.04
N THR A 239 29.31 32.06 16.52
CA THR A 239 28.84 33.44 16.76
C THR A 239 27.57 33.44 17.60
N VAL A 240 27.20 34.62 18.13
CA VAL A 240 25.99 34.83 18.93
C VAL A 240 25.02 35.70 18.13
N ASN A 241 23.75 35.31 18.03
CA ASN A 241 22.71 36.14 17.40
C ASN A 241 22.15 37.19 18.38
N ARG A 242 21.25 38.06 17.89
CA ARG A 242 20.60 39.11 18.70
C ARG A 242 19.73 38.58 19.86
N GLU A 243 19.36 37.31 19.83
CA GLU A 243 18.53 36.63 20.83
C GLU A 243 19.37 35.84 21.85
N GLY A 244 20.71 35.91 21.76
CA GLY A 244 21.63 35.17 22.61
C GLY A 244 21.83 33.69 22.23
N LEU A 245 21.24 33.22 21.12
CA LEU A 245 21.52 31.89 20.60
C LEU A 245 22.94 31.83 20.03
N ARG A 246 23.62 30.70 20.25
CA ARG A 246 24.97 30.43 19.77
C ARG A 246 24.90 29.47 18.59
N GLY A 247 25.57 29.80 17.49
CA GLY A 247 25.45 29.07 16.23
C GLY A 247 26.60 29.37 15.27
N ILE A 248 26.51 28.83 14.05
CA ILE A 248 27.48 29.10 12.98
C ILE A 248 26.78 29.88 11.87
N VAL A 249 27.45 30.87 11.29
CA VAL A 249 27.01 31.54 10.06
C VAL A 249 27.64 30.83 8.87
N SER A 250 26.82 30.22 8.03
CA SER A 250 27.28 29.52 6.81
C SER A 250 26.41 29.93 5.63
N THR A 251 27.02 30.32 4.51
CA THR A 251 26.32 30.85 3.31
C THR A 251 25.36 32.02 3.59
N GLY A 252 25.65 32.84 4.60
CA GLY A 252 24.79 33.95 5.04
C GLY A 252 23.63 33.56 5.97
N ASN A 253 23.41 32.25 6.20
CA ASN A 253 22.39 31.74 7.13
C ASN A 253 22.99 31.50 8.52
N PHE A 254 22.34 32.00 9.57
CA PHE A 254 22.68 31.67 10.96
C PHE A 254 22.01 30.34 11.36
N ILE A 255 22.82 29.35 11.71
CA ILE A 255 22.38 28.01 12.11
C ILE A 255 22.61 27.86 13.62
N PRO A 256 21.55 27.86 14.45
CA PRO A 256 21.68 27.77 15.90
C PRO A 256 22.09 26.35 16.33
N LEU A 257 23.00 26.26 17.31
CA LEU A 257 23.54 25.00 17.83
C LEU A 257 23.33 24.85 19.36
N CYS A 258 23.38 25.95 20.12
CA CYS A 258 22.94 25.94 21.52
C CYS A 258 22.27 27.26 21.90
N LYS A 259 21.50 27.20 22.98
CA LYS A 259 20.84 28.37 23.58
C LYS A 259 21.84 29.21 24.38
N SER A 260 21.39 30.38 24.84
CA SER A 260 22.14 31.26 25.75
C SER A 260 22.55 30.59 27.07
N ASP A 261 21.72 29.66 27.56
CA ASP A 261 21.96 28.82 28.75
C ASP A 261 22.92 27.63 28.48
N ASN A 262 23.56 27.57 27.30
CA ASN A 262 24.38 26.46 26.80
C ASN A 262 23.66 25.11 26.57
N THR A 263 22.33 25.02 26.71
CA THR A 263 21.58 23.82 26.36
C THR A 263 21.75 23.51 24.88
N THR A 264 22.15 22.27 24.57
CA THR A 264 22.35 21.82 23.19
C THR A 264 21.03 21.67 22.45
N LEU A 265 21.04 21.93 21.13
CA LEU A 265 19.90 21.66 20.25
C LEU A 265 20.03 20.28 19.58
N TYR A 266 18.93 19.76 19.03
CA TYR A 266 18.89 18.48 18.31
C TYR A 266 19.98 18.38 17.23
N LEU A 267 20.12 19.42 16.41
CA LEU A 267 21.14 19.51 15.36
C LEU A 267 22.57 19.27 15.86
N THR A 268 22.88 19.71 17.09
CA THR A 268 24.22 19.61 17.68
C THR A 268 24.50 18.21 18.22
N ARG A 269 23.46 17.49 18.68
CA ARG A 269 23.56 16.08 19.08
C ARG A 269 23.66 15.18 17.84
N ASP A 270 22.91 15.48 16.79
CA ASP A 270 23.02 14.80 15.49
C ASP A 270 24.39 15.03 14.83
N LEU A 271 24.94 16.25 14.94
CA LEU A 271 26.29 16.59 14.51
C LEU A 271 27.36 15.77 15.27
N ALA A 272 27.25 15.70 16.59
CA ALA A 272 28.14 14.88 17.41
C ALA A 272 28.01 13.38 17.07
N ALA A 273 26.79 12.87 16.87
CA ALA A 273 26.55 11.50 16.44
C ALA A 273 27.10 11.20 15.04
N ALA A 274 26.96 12.13 14.09
CA ALA A 274 27.50 12.00 12.74
C ALA A 274 29.04 11.95 12.75
N ILE A 275 29.69 12.86 13.49
CA ILE A 275 31.15 12.89 13.64
C ILE A 275 31.66 11.62 14.33
N PHE A 276 31.00 11.16 15.40
CA PHE A 276 31.33 9.90 16.06
C PHE A 276 31.25 8.72 15.08
N ARG A 277 30.15 8.59 14.33
CA ARG A 277 29.98 7.51 13.33
C ARG A 277 31.06 7.58 12.24
N PHE A 278 31.44 8.78 11.81
CA PHE A 278 32.53 8.97 10.85
C PHE A 278 33.87 8.48 11.39
N GLN A 279 34.22 8.87 12.62
CA GLN A 279 35.47 8.49 13.28
C GLN A 279 35.55 6.99 13.57
N GLN A 280 34.44 6.37 14.00
CA GLN A 280 34.42 4.95 14.38
C GLN A 280 34.30 3.98 13.20
N TYR A 281 33.54 4.32 12.16
CA TYR A 281 33.20 3.37 11.09
C TYR A 281 33.71 3.76 9.70
N GLN A 282 34.26 4.98 9.54
CA GLN A 282 34.80 5.52 8.28
C GLN A 282 33.91 5.23 7.04
N PRO A 283 32.60 5.57 7.08
CA PRO A 283 31.68 5.22 6.01
C PRO A 283 31.92 6.05 4.74
N ASP A 284 31.66 5.43 3.59
CA ASP A 284 31.55 6.08 2.29
C ASP A 284 30.28 6.92 2.18
N CYS A 285 29.19 6.50 2.84
CA CYS A 285 27.93 7.25 2.89
C CYS A 285 27.12 6.93 4.17
N ILE A 286 26.45 7.96 4.72
CA ILE A 286 25.44 7.80 5.78
C ILE A 286 24.08 8.21 5.24
N TYR A 287 23.15 7.26 5.16
CA TYR A 287 21.78 7.48 4.73
C TYR A 287 20.85 7.67 5.92
N TYR A 288 20.16 8.82 5.96
CA TYR A 288 19.16 9.15 6.98
C TYR A 288 17.75 9.01 6.39
N VAL A 289 17.02 7.97 6.82
CA VAL A 289 15.67 7.66 6.31
C VAL A 289 14.62 8.38 7.16
N VAL A 290 14.35 9.65 6.83
CA VAL A 290 13.57 10.57 7.67
C VAL A 290 12.53 11.35 6.85
N ASP A 291 11.43 11.75 7.51
CA ASP A 291 10.33 12.54 6.94
C ASP A 291 10.83 13.77 6.16
N SER A 292 10.20 14.04 5.01
CA SER A 292 10.58 15.14 4.12
C SER A 292 10.46 16.53 4.77
N GLY A 293 9.64 16.68 5.80
CA GLY A 293 9.55 17.90 6.61
C GLY A 293 10.82 18.24 7.40
N GLN A 294 11.76 17.29 7.57
CA GLN A 294 13.06 17.52 8.21
C GLN A 294 14.19 17.86 7.21
N HIS A 295 13.88 18.11 5.93
CA HIS A 295 14.92 18.34 4.93
C HIS A 295 15.88 19.50 5.29
N GLN A 296 15.36 20.62 5.78
CA GLN A 296 16.19 21.77 6.19
C GLN A 296 17.16 21.43 7.34
N HIS A 297 16.79 20.51 8.22
CA HIS A 297 17.65 20.06 9.31
C HIS A 297 18.88 19.32 8.77
N PHE A 298 18.69 18.43 7.79
CA PHE A 298 19.82 17.72 7.16
C PHE A 298 20.68 18.62 6.27
N GLU A 299 20.12 19.63 5.62
CA GLU A 299 20.93 20.64 4.91
C GLU A 299 21.73 21.51 5.91
N ASN A 300 21.13 21.91 7.03
CA ASN A 300 21.85 22.60 8.10
C ASN A 300 22.96 21.71 8.70
N LEU A 301 22.72 20.41 8.88
CA LEU A 301 23.73 19.45 9.35
C LEU A 301 24.94 19.39 8.41
N LYS A 302 24.70 19.35 7.09
CA LYS A 302 25.77 19.41 6.08
C LYS A 302 26.56 20.70 6.13
N LEU A 303 25.86 21.85 6.14
CA LEU A 303 26.51 23.16 6.20
C LEU A 303 27.39 23.29 7.45
N VAL A 304 26.92 22.79 8.61
CA VAL A 304 27.67 22.80 9.86
C VAL A 304 28.83 21.80 9.85
N LEU A 305 28.67 20.59 9.28
CA LEU A 305 29.78 19.64 9.08
C LEU A 305 30.90 20.24 8.22
N SER A 306 30.55 20.86 7.09
CA SER A 306 31.52 21.56 6.23
C SER A 306 32.23 22.67 6.98
N SER A 307 31.48 23.53 7.69
CA SER A 307 32.06 24.61 8.51
C SER A 307 32.91 24.10 9.68
N ALA A 308 32.62 22.91 10.21
CA ALA A 308 33.37 22.25 11.28
C ALA A 308 34.65 21.54 10.78
N GLY A 309 35.01 21.67 9.50
CA GLY A 309 36.22 21.08 8.90
C GLY A 309 36.01 19.72 8.23
N TYR A 310 34.76 19.28 8.01
CA TYR A 310 34.43 17.99 7.42
C TYR A 310 33.68 18.08 6.06
N PRO A 311 34.12 18.91 5.07
CA PRO A 311 33.36 19.14 3.84
C PRO A 311 33.18 17.87 3.00
N SER A 312 34.23 17.06 2.85
CA SER A 312 34.17 15.79 2.10
C SER A 312 33.31 14.71 2.78
N PHE A 313 33.02 14.85 4.07
CA PHE A 313 32.07 13.98 4.78
C PHE A 313 30.64 14.55 4.74
N ALA A 314 30.47 15.88 4.72
CA ALA A 314 29.15 16.50 4.53
C ALA A 314 28.48 16.07 3.21
N GLU A 315 29.26 15.90 2.13
CA GLU A 315 28.78 15.36 0.85
C GLU A 315 28.33 13.89 0.93
N ARG A 316 28.90 13.11 1.87
CA ARG A 316 28.55 11.71 2.16
C ARG A 316 27.30 11.55 3.04
N ILE A 317 26.70 12.65 3.52
CA ILE A 317 25.43 12.63 4.23
C ILE A 317 24.29 12.64 3.21
N GLN A 318 23.38 11.68 3.26
CA GLN A 318 22.27 11.56 2.31
C GLN A 318 20.91 11.43 3.00
N HIS A 319 20.03 12.42 2.77
CA HIS A 319 18.67 12.42 3.32
C HIS A 319 17.72 11.64 2.40
N VAL A 320 17.37 10.41 2.81
CA VAL A 320 16.41 9.55 2.11
C VAL A 320 14.99 9.94 2.53
N LYS A 321 14.53 11.06 1.97
CA LYS A 321 13.26 11.73 2.29
C LYS A 321 12.05 10.88 1.90
N PHE A 322 11.02 10.86 2.75
CA PHE A 322 9.70 10.28 2.45
C PHE A 322 8.52 11.22 2.82
N GLY A 323 7.34 10.97 2.26
CA GLY A 323 6.10 11.71 2.53
C GLY A 323 5.28 11.13 3.69
N ARG A 324 4.21 11.80 4.10
CA ARG A 324 3.44 11.44 5.29
C ARG A 324 2.28 10.49 5.01
N ILE A 325 2.00 9.66 6.01
CA ILE A 325 0.73 8.92 6.08
C ILE A 325 -0.32 9.90 6.63
N LEU A 326 -1.18 10.37 5.74
CA LEU A 326 -2.30 11.25 6.03
C LEU A 326 -3.41 10.46 6.73
N ASN A 327 -4.19 11.12 7.59
CA ASN A 327 -5.26 10.56 8.45
C ASN A 327 -4.82 9.82 9.73
N THR A 328 -3.53 9.64 9.98
CA THR A 328 -3.01 8.98 11.20
C THR A 328 -2.42 9.96 12.24
N SER A 329 -2.65 11.27 12.08
CA SER A 329 -2.02 12.32 12.92
C SER A 329 -2.78 12.61 14.22
N THR A 330 -2.04 12.69 15.33
CA THR A 330 -2.45 12.92 16.73
C THR A 330 -3.10 14.27 17.07
N ARG A 331 -3.65 15.04 16.12
CA ARG A 331 -4.19 16.39 16.38
C ARG A 331 -5.43 16.45 17.29
N GLN A 332 -5.94 15.30 17.74
CA GLN A 332 -6.97 15.15 18.78
C GLN A 332 -6.62 14.00 19.77
N GLY A 333 -5.34 13.78 20.06
CA GLY A 333 -4.85 12.77 21.01
C GLY A 333 -4.93 11.30 20.54
N LYS A 334 -5.81 10.96 19.61
CA LYS A 334 -6.00 9.59 19.08
C LYS A 334 -5.10 9.29 17.87
N GLY A 335 -3.79 9.22 18.10
CA GLY A 335 -2.87 8.62 17.13
C GLY A 335 -3.07 7.10 17.09
N VAL A 336 -3.13 6.49 15.91
CA VAL A 336 -3.21 5.04 15.80
C VAL A 336 -1.85 4.43 16.17
N LYS A 337 -1.79 3.63 17.23
CA LYS A 337 -0.62 2.81 17.57
C LYS A 337 -0.37 1.78 16.47
N ALA A 338 0.88 1.43 16.19
CA ALA A 338 1.18 0.46 15.14
C ALA A 338 0.60 -0.94 15.45
N ASP A 339 0.65 -1.37 16.71
CA ASP A 339 0.13 -2.70 17.10
C ASP A 339 -1.40 -2.77 16.96
N GLU A 340 -2.12 -1.70 17.29
CA GLU A 340 -3.57 -1.61 17.04
C GLU A 340 -3.88 -1.59 15.54
N LEU A 341 -3.05 -0.91 14.72
CA LEU A 341 -3.19 -0.96 13.27
C LEU A 341 -3.03 -2.39 12.74
N LEU A 342 -2.00 -3.11 13.21
CA LEU A 342 -1.72 -4.50 12.82
C LEU A 342 -2.86 -5.43 13.25
N ARG A 343 -3.37 -5.30 14.48
CA ARG A 343 -4.51 -6.08 15.00
C ARG A 343 -5.78 -5.87 14.19
N GLN A 344 -6.10 -4.61 13.84
CA GLN A 344 -7.22 -4.30 12.94
C GLN A 344 -7.03 -4.92 11.56
N GLY A 345 -5.80 -4.91 11.04
CA GLY A 345 -5.43 -5.58 9.80
C GLY A 345 -5.64 -7.09 9.87
N GLN A 346 -5.22 -7.74 10.96
CA GLN A 346 -5.35 -9.20 11.16
C GLN A 346 -6.82 -9.64 11.19
N LEU A 347 -7.67 -8.91 11.93
CA LEU A 347 -9.11 -9.17 11.95
C LEU A 347 -9.72 -9.05 10.55
N LYS A 348 -9.36 -7.99 9.80
CA LYS A 348 -9.85 -7.79 8.43
C LYS A 348 -9.34 -8.87 7.47
N ALA A 349 -8.08 -9.27 7.60
CA ALA A 349 -7.46 -10.34 6.81
C ALA A 349 -8.15 -11.69 7.07
N LYS A 350 -8.47 -12.00 8.34
CA LYS A 350 -9.22 -13.20 8.72
C LYS A 350 -10.59 -13.25 8.02
N THR A 351 -11.36 -12.18 8.09
CA THR A 351 -12.66 -12.07 7.37
C THR A 351 -12.51 -12.22 5.85
N VAL A 352 -11.40 -11.75 5.26
CA VAL A 352 -11.14 -11.93 3.81
C VAL A 352 -10.80 -13.40 3.47
N LEU A 353 -10.09 -14.12 4.34
CA LEU A 353 -9.79 -15.55 4.16
C LEU A 353 -11.04 -16.42 4.35
N GLU A 354 -11.84 -16.14 5.38
CA GLU A 354 -13.08 -16.86 5.70
C GLU A 354 -14.13 -16.74 4.59
N ASN A 355 -14.26 -15.57 3.97
CA ASN A 355 -15.19 -15.34 2.86
C ASN A 355 -14.69 -15.84 1.49
N ALA A 356 -13.46 -16.34 1.39
CA ALA A 356 -12.88 -16.79 0.12
C ALA A 356 -13.07 -18.31 -0.06
N SER A 357 -13.96 -18.70 -0.96
CA SER A 357 -14.29 -20.11 -1.27
C SER A 357 -13.13 -20.96 -1.80
N THR A 358 -11.99 -20.33 -2.15
CA THR A 358 -10.77 -21.01 -2.62
C THR A 358 -9.67 -21.10 -1.56
N THR A 359 -9.94 -20.76 -0.29
CA THR A 359 -8.96 -20.85 0.80
C THR A 359 -8.74 -22.32 1.17
N LYS A 360 -7.50 -22.82 0.98
CA LYS A 360 -7.06 -24.17 1.39
C LYS A 360 -6.27 -24.19 2.71
N VAL A 361 -6.23 -23.06 3.43
CA VAL A 361 -5.49 -22.94 4.70
C VAL A 361 -6.32 -23.57 5.83
N PRO A 362 -5.73 -24.36 6.75
CA PRO A 362 -6.47 -24.89 7.90
C PRO A 362 -6.61 -23.83 9.01
N PRO A 363 -7.68 -23.87 9.84
CA PRO A 363 -7.95 -22.84 10.84
C PRO A 363 -6.82 -22.55 11.84
N PHE A 364 -5.99 -23.54 12.17
CA PHE A 364 -4.87 -23.37 13.11
C PHE A 364 -3.71 -22.53 12.55
N GLU A 365 -3.63 -22.33 11.22
CA GLU A 365 -2.61 -21.47 10.59
C GLU A 365 -3.10 -20.04 10.33
N TYR A 366 -4.40 -19.77 10.52
CA TYR A 366 -5.02 -18.50 10.13
C TYR A 366 -4.31 -17.28 10.73
N GLU A 367 -3.87 -17.36 11.98
CA GLU A 367 -3.20 -16.24 12.67
C GLU A 367 -1.88 -15.84 11.99
N ASN A 368 -1.02 -16.83 11.71
CA ASN A 368 0.24 -16.64 11.00
C ASN A 368 0.00 -16.13 9.56
N VAL A 369 -0.91 -16.77 8.81
CA VAL A 369 -1.23 -16.35 7.44
C VAL A 369 -1.82 -14.94 7.41
N CYS A 370 -2.67 -14.57 8.38
CA CYS A 370 -3.19 -13.21 8.51
C CYS A 370 -2.07 -12.20 8.81
N GLN A 371 -1.19 -12.46 9.77
CA GLN A 371 -0.05 -11.57 10.09
C GLN A 371 0.84 -11.35 8.84
N GLN A 372 1.16 -12.43 8.15
CA GLN A 372 1.97 -12.43 6.92
C GLN A 372 1.31 -11.63 5.77
N LEU A 373 -0.01 -11.78 5.61
CA LEU A 373 -0.82 -11.05 4.62
C LEU A 373 -0.89 -9.54 4.96
N VAL A 374 -1.12 -9.21 6.23
CA VAL A 374 -1.18 -7.84 6.76
C VAL A 374 0.11 -7.08 6.54
N LEU A 375 1.26 -7.64 6.94
CA LEU A 375 2.58 -7.04 6.75
C LEU A 375 2.85 -6.76 5.26
N THR A 376 2.43 -7.67 4.38
CA THR A 376 2.60 -7.52 2.93
C THR A 376 1.70 -6.47 2.34
N ALA A 377 0.45 -6.41 2.79
CA ALA A 377 -0.49 -5.40 2.35
C ALA A 377 0.01 -4.00 2.75
N LEU A 378 0.59 -3.84 3.96
CA LEU A 378 1.27 -2.60 4.37
C LEU A 378 2.45 -2.25 3.46
N ILE A 379 3.42 -3.17 3.32
CA ILE A 379 4.65 -2.94 2.54
C ILE A 379 4.32 -2.62 1.07
N VAL A 380 3.49 -3.43 0.42
CA VAL A 380 3.13 -3.24 -0.98
C VAL A 380 2.30 -1.96 -1.16
N ASN A 381 1.48 -1.57 -0.18
CA ASN A 381 0.75 -0.31 -0.25
C ASN A 381 1.66 0.92 -0.15
N ASP A 382 2.68 0.89 0.71
CA ASP A 382 3.66 1.98 0.79
C ASP A 382 4.56 2.01 -0.45
N PHE A 383 5.10 0.84 -0.82
CA PHE A 383 6.13 0.72 -1.85
C PHE A 383 5.60 0.82 -3.29
N LYS A 384 4.29 0.68 -3.55
CA LYS A 384 3.74 0.87 -4.92
C LYS A 384 3.76 2.33 -5.40
N LEU A 385 4.06 3.28 -4.53
CA LEU A 385 4.19 4.70 -4.82
C LEU A 385 5.65 5.14 -4.60
N ARG A 386 6.04 6.27 -5.19
CA ARG A 386 7.31 6.93 -4.83
C ARG A 386 7.28 7.33 -3.36
N ARG A 387 8.39 7.11 -2.63
CA ARG A 387 8.48 7.35 -1.19
C ARG A 387 8.09 8.78 -0.77
N ILE A 388 8.30 9.76 -1.64
CA ILE A 388 7.98 11.19 -1.38
C ILE A 388 6.47 11.50 -1.39
N ILE A 389 5.62 10.59 -1.89
CA ILE A 389 4.19 10.84 -2.03
C ILE A 389 3.46 10.60 -0.70
N ASP A 390 2.75 11.61 -0.22
CA ASP A 390 1.78 11.51 0.87
C ASP A 390 0.57 10.66 0.47
N TYR A 391 0.08 9.80 1.36
CA TYR A 391 -1.10 8.96 1.09
C TYR A 391 -1.98 8.78 2.32
N LYS A 392 -3.29 8.55 2.11
CA LYS A 392 -4.26 8.23 3.18
C LYS A 392 -4.32 6.72 3.41
N PHE A 393 -4.22 6.27 4.65
CA PHE A 393 -4.32 4.83 4.97
C PHE A 393 -5.78 4.37 5.11
N CYS A 394 -6.10 3.16 4.65
CA CYS A 394 -7.42 2.53 4.78
C CYS A 394 -7.30 1.01 4.55
N TRP A 395 -7.71 0.19 5.53
CA TRP A 395 -7.61 -1.27 5.43
C TRP A 395 -8.42 -1.88 4.29
N ASP A 396 -9.63 -1.37 3.99
CA ASP A 396 -10.46 -1.85 2.88
C ASP A 396 -9.81 -1.68 1.50
N SER A 397 -9.00 -0.62 1.33
CA SER A 397 -8.23 -0.41 0.10
C SER A 397 -6.97 -1.26 0.05
N VAL A 398 -6.32 -1.45 1.20
CA VAL A 398 -5.03 -2.13 1.35
C VAL A 398 -5.17 -3.65 1.22
N LEU A 399 -6.23 -4.23 1.77
CA LEU A 399 -6.57 -5.66 1.71
C LEU A 399 -7.62 -6.00 0.63
N ASN A 400 -7.84 -5.12 -0.35
CA ASN A 400 -8.80 -5.40 -1.42
C ASN A 400 -8.36 -6.61 -2.26
N VAL A 401 -9.28 -7.55 -2.45
CA VAL A 401 -9.13 -8.75 -3.29
C VAL A 401 -8.88 -8.39 -4.75
N LYS A 402 -9.48 -7.29 -5.24
CA LYS A 402 -9.33 -6.79 -6.61
C LYS A 402 -8.32 -5.63 -6.64
N GLY A 403 -7.42 -5.66 -7.63
CA GLY A 403 -6.49 -4.57 -7.95
C GLY A 403 -5.03 -4.79 -7.52
N ALA A 404 -4.26 -3.71 -7.52
CA ALA A 404 -2.82 -3.71 -7.21
C ALA A 404 -2.58 -3.62 -5.69
N THR A 405 -2.77 -4.74 -4.99
CA THR A 405 -2.67 -4.87 -3.53
C THR A 405 -1.66 -5.96 -3.13
N GLY A 406 -1.19 -5.93 -1.87
CA GLY A 406 -0.36 -7.01 -1.34
C GLY A 406 -1.08 -8.36 -1.30
N TYR A 407 -2.42 -8.33 -1.14
CA TYR A 407 -3.28 -9.50 -1.27
C TYR A 407 -3.20 -10.12 -2.67
N SER A 408 -3.34 -9.33 -3.75
CA SER A 408 -3.36 -9.89 -5.10
C SER A 408 -2.05 -10.56 -5.50
N LEU A 409 -0.91 -10.03 -5.04
CA LEU A 409 0.41 -10.65 -5.21
C LEU A 409 0.52 -11.99 -4.46
N GLN A 410 -0.06 -12.09 -3.26
CA GLN A 410 -0.06 -13.32 -2.47
C GLN A 410 -1.02 -14.38 -2.98
N ALA A 411 -2.24 -14.00 -3.33
CA ALA A 411 -3.21 -14.91 -3.95
C ALA A 411 -2.67 -15.47 -5.28
N THR A 412 -1.93 -14.67 -6.05
CA THR A 412 -1.27 -15.13 -7.29
C THR A 412 -0.12 -16.09 -6.98
N HIS A 413 0.74 -15.78 -6.02
CA HIS A 413 1.80 -16.71 -5.58
C HIS A 413 1.22 -18.06 -5.12
N ALA A 414 0.22 -18.05 -4.23
CA ALA A 414 -0.42 -19.26 -3.72
C ALA A 414 -1.08 -20.10 -4.83
N ARG A 415 -1.71 -19.44 -5.82
CA ARG A 415 -2.27 -20.11 -7.00
C ARG A 415 -1.17 -20.77 -7.85
N LEU A 416 -0.08 -20.05 -8.12
CA LEU A 416 1.06 -20.58 -8.87
C LEU A 416 1.71 -21.78 -8.15
N SER A 417 1.89 -21.71 -6.83
CA SER A 417 2.37 -22.85 -6.03
C SER A 417 1.45 -24.06 -6.17
N SER A 418 0.14 -23.89 -6.02
CA SER A 418 -0.83 -24.99 -6.18
C SER A 418 -0.93 -25.58 -7.61
N LEU A 419 -0.40 -24.91 -8.64
CA LEU A 419 -0.29 -25.43 -10.01
C LEU A 419 1.04 -26.17 -10.25
N VAL A 420 2.10 -25.74 -9.56
CA VAL A 420 3.41 -26.41 -9.58
C VAL A 420 3.35 -27.73 -8.80
N ASP A 421 2.73 -27.71 -7.62
CA ASP A 421 2.64 -28.85 -6.69
C ASP A 421 1.56 -29.89 -7.09
N ASP A 422 0.99 -29.80 -8.31
CA ASP A 422 -0.02 -30.74 -8.81
C ASP A 422 0.59 -32.13 -9.09
N GLY A 423 0.48 -33.01 -8.09
CA GLY A 423 1.14 -34.32 -8.04
C GLY A 423 0.71 -35.33 -9.11
N GLN A 424 -0.32 -35.03 -9.91
CA GLN A 424 -0.74 -35.90 -11.01
C GLN A 424 0.26 -35.89 -12.19
N ASN A 425 1.01 -34.80 -12.38
CA ASN A 425 1.82 -34.56 -13.57
C ASN A 425 3.33 -34.89 -13.39
N GLY A 426 3.70 -35.68 -12.38
CA GLY A 426 5.09 -36.13 -12.14
C GLY A 426 6.06 -35.02 -11.70
N PRO A 427 7.37 -35.32 -11.60
CA PRO A 427 8.39 -34.33 -11.29
C PRO A 427 8.61 -33.34 -12.44
N LEU A 428 8.97 -32.10 -12.10
CA LEU A 428 9.36 -31.07 -13.06
C LEU A 428 10.77 -31.32 -13.59
N ASP A 429 10.85 -32.01 -14.73
CA ASP A 429 12.12 -32.22 -15.44
C ASP A 429 12.65 -30.90 -16.04
N VAL A 430 13.98 -30.79 -16.16
CA VAL A 430 14.68 -29.56 -16.57
C VAL A 430 14.61 -29.34 -18.08
N ASP A 431 14.43 -30.43 -18.85
CA ASP A 431 14.52 -30.43 -20.31
C ASP A 431 13.15 -30.52 -20.99
N CYS A 432 12.26 -29.57 -20.66
CA CYS A 432 10.99 -29.42 -21.39
C CYS A 432 11.16 -28.59 -22.67
N ASP A 433 10.42 -28.96 -23.71
CA ASP A 433 10.39 -28.18 -24.94
C ASP A 433 9.52 -26.92 -24.80
N LEU A 434 10.18 -25.82 -24.44
CA LEU A 434 9.57 -24.48 -24.37
C LEU A 434 9.22 -23.89 -25.75
N GLN A 435 9.60 -24.53 -26.87
CA GLN A 435 9.20 -24.07 -28.20
C GLN A 435 7.70 -24.31 -28.46
N SER A 436 7.12 -25.33 -27.81
CA SER A 436 5.67 -25.64 -27.82
C SER A 436 4.75 -24.55 -27.26
N LEU A 437 5.29 -23.58 -26.50
CA LEU A 437 4.55 -22.44 -25.97
C LEU A 437 4.30 -21.40 -27.06
N HIS A 438 3.22 -21.61 -27.81
CA HIS A 438 2.90 -20.85 -29.00
C HIS A 438 2.05 -19.60 -28.74
N GLU A 439 1.37 -19.56 -27.60
CA GLU A 439 0.42 -18.53 -27.18
C GLU A 439 1.09 -17.16 -27.00
N SER A 440 0.36 -16.11 -27.37
CA SER A 440 0.81 -14.71 -27.17
C SER A 440 1.00 -14.35 -25.70
N GLU A 441 0.25 -15.01 -24.80
CA GLU A 441 0.39 -14.87 -23.35
C GLU A 441 1.74 -15.37 -22.83
N ALA A 442 2.15 -16.58 -23.24
CA ALA A 442 3.43 -17.17 -22.84
C ALA A 442 4.61 -16.35 -23.37
N LYS A 443 4.52 -15.84 -24.61
CA LYS A 443 5.51 -14.93 -25.21
C LYS A 443 5.64 -13.62 -24.43
N CYS A 444 4.51 -12.96 -24.14
CA CYS A 444 4.46 -11.71 -23.36
C CYS A 444 5.00 -11.90 -21.93
N LEU A 445 4.76 -13.05 -21.32
CA LEU A 445 5.34 -13.40 -20.04
C LEU A 445 6.86 -13.64 -20.13
N ALA A 446 7.33 -14.38 -21.14
CA ALA A 446 8.76 -14.65 -21.34
C ALA A 446 9.57 -13.35 -21.45
N GLU A 447 9.03 -12.35 -22.15
CA GLU A 447 9.57 -10.99 -22.18
C GLU A 447 9.62 -10.37 -20.77
N ILE A 448 8.52 -10.38 -20.01
CA ILE A 448 8.50 -9.85 -18.62
C ILE A 448 9.50 -10.58 -17.72
N LEU A 449 9.73 -11.86 -17.96
CA LEU A 449 10.64 -12.71 -17.19
C LEU A 449 12.09 -12.67 -17.66
N ALA A 450 12.42 -11.94 -18.74
CA ALA A 450 13.79 -11.78 -19.18
C ALA A 450 14.66 -11.13 -18.08
N PRO A 451 15.88 -11.65 -17.82
CA PRO A 451 16.76 -11.12 -16.76
C PRO A 451 16.95 -9.61 -16.85
N GLU A 452 16.98 -9.07 -18.06
CA GLU A 452 17.26 -7.68 -18.39
C GLU A 452 16.18 -6.72 -17.83
N PHE A 453 14.90 -7.11 -17.79
CA PHE A 453 13.84 -6.26 -17.20
C PHE A 453 13.83 -6.29 -15.67
N LEU A 454 14.19 -7.43 -15.07
CA LEU A 454 14.36 -7.54 -13.63
C LEU A 454 15.60 -6.75 -13.18
N ALA A 455 16.72 -6.91 -13.89
CA ALA A 455 17.93 -6.12 -13.72
C ALA A 455 17.66 -4.61 -13.85
N GLN A 456 16.92 -4.17 -14.88
CA GLN A 456 16.52 -2.77 -15.03
C GLN A 456 15.69 -2.26 -13.83
N SER A 457 14.74 -3.06 -13.33
CA SER A 457 13.93 -2.68 -12.16
C SER A 457 14.79 -2.58 -10.89
N LEU A 458 15.70 -3.53 -10.68
CA LEU A 458 16.64 -3.54 -9.55
C LEU A 458 17.67 -2.40 -9.65
N ARG A 459 18.14 -2.05 -10.84
CA ARG A 459 19.08 -0.94 -11.08
C ARG A 459 18.44 0.40 -10.75
N ARG A 460 17.19 0.60 -11.17
CA ARG A 460 16.40 1.78 -10.81
C ARG A 460 16.10 1.85 -9.32
N CYS A 461 15.91 0.71 -8.65
CA CYS A 461 15.84 0.68 -7.20
C CYS A 461 17.15 1.18 -6.56
N LEU A 462 18.31 0.74 -7.05
CA LEU A 462 19.64 1.17 -6.55
C LEU A 462 19.87 2.67 -6.78
N ASP A 463 19.66 3.16 -8.01
CA ASP A 463 19.97 4.54 -8.39
C ASP A 463 18.97 5.56 -7.82
N GLU A 464 17.66 5.24 -7.77
CA GLU A 464 16.63 6.15 -7.27
C GLU A 464 16.41 6.02 -5.73
N PHE A 465 16.90 4.94 -5.11
CA PHE A 465 16.50 4.46 -3.76
C PHE A 465 14.98 4.26 -3.60
N GLU A 466 14.28 3.94 -4.69
CA GLU A 466 12.82 3.82 -4.74
C GLU A 466 12.39 2.34 -4.84
N PRO A 467 11.41 1.87 -4.04
CA PRO A 467 10.93 0.48 -4.11
C PRO A 467 9.87 0.22 -5.19
N TYR A 468 9.23 1.27 -5.72
CA TYR A 468 8.13 1.09 -6.69
C TYR A 468 8.51 0.42 -8.02
N PRO A 469 9.74 0.52 -8.59
CA PRO A 469 10.05 -0.17 -9.84
C PRO A 469 9.89 -1.69 -9.70
N LEU A 470 10.37 -2.26 -8.59
CA LEU A 470 10.25 -3.69 -8.30
C LEU A 470 8.81 -4.12 -7.97
N VAL A 471 8.04 -3.28 -7.27
CA VAL A 471 6.62 -3.55 -7.00
C VAL A 471 5.77 -3.44 -8.27
N HIS A 472 6.10 -2.53 -9.18
CA HIS A 472 5.43 -2.40 -10.49
C HIS A 472 5.79 -3.57 -11.42
N TYR A 473 7.04 -4.05 -11.38
CA TYR A 473 7.45 -5.30 -12.02
C TYR A 473 6.60 -6.47 -11.51
N LEU A 474 6.46 -6.63 -10.19
CA LEU A 474 5.59 -7.66 -9.61
C LEU A 474 4.13 -7.53 -10.04
N PHE A 475 3.57 -6.32 -10.18
CA PHE A 475 2.20 -6.15 -10.68
C PHE A 475 2.05 -6.45 -12.18
N ARG A 476 3.08 -6.20 -13.00
CA ARG A 476 3.11 -6.66 -14.41
C ARG A 476 3.10 -8.19 -14.47
N LEU A 477 3.97 -8.84 -13.69
CA LEU A 477 4.04 -10.29 -13.59
C LEU A 477 2.72 -10.87 -13.07
N CYS A 478 2.10 -10.23 -12.05
CA CYS A 478 0.76 -10.57 -11.54
C CYS A 478 -0.29 -10.62 -12.64
N LYS A 479 -0.36 -9.55 -13.42
CA LYS A 479 -1.35 -9.44 -14.50
C LYS A 479 -1.11 -10.49 -15.56
N SER A 480 0.15 -10.70 -15.97
CA SER A 480 0.49 -11.67 -17.01
C SER A 480 0.22 -13.11 -16.56
N ALA A 481 0.69 -13.51 -15.37
CA ALA A 481 0.43 -14.82 -14.76
C ALA A 481 -1.07 -15.16 -14.66
N ASN A 482 -1.90 -14.20 -14.24
CA ASN A 482 -3.35 -14.39 -14.12
C ASN A 482 -4.09 -14.42 -15.47
N VAL A 483 -3.48 -13.92 -16.56
CA VAL A 483 -4.01 -14.07 -17.93
C VAL A 483 -3.55 -15.41 -18.51
N ALA A 484 -2.26 -15.75 -18.37
CA ALA A 484 -1.70 -17.03 -18.79
C ALA A 484 -2.46 -18.21 -18.17
N HIS A 485 -2.70 -18.20 -16.85
CA HIS A 485 -3.46 -19.25 -16.15
C HIS A 485 -4.89 -19.45 -16.68
N LYS A 486 -5.51 -18.44 -17.30
CA LYS A 486 -6.87 -18.57 -17.88
C LYS A 486 -6.88 -19.21 -19.28
N ARG A 487 -5.74 -19.34 -19.94
CA ARG A 487 -5.61 -19.85 -21.32
C ARG A 487 -4.76 -21.12 -21.39
N LEU A 488 -3.69 -21.18 -20.61
CA LEU A 488 -2.80 -22.33 -20.48
C LEU A 488 -3.38 -23.30 -19.44
N HIS A 489 -4.17 -24.27 -19.90
CA HIS A 489 -4.79 -25.27 -19.05
C HIS A 489 -3.79 -26.36 -18.64
N VAL A 490 -3.45 -26.42 -17.35
CA VAL A 490 -2.56 -27.44 -16.75
C VAL A 490 -3.33 -28.51 -15.98
N ALA A 491 -4.39 -28.11 -15.27
CA ALA A 491 -5.24 -29.05 -14.53
C ALA A 491 -6.04 -29.92 -15.50
N ASN A 492 -6.02 -31.24 -15.27
CA ASN A 492 -6.66 -32.28 -16.10
C ASN A 492 -6.19 -32.35 -17.57
N ALA A 493 -5.11 -31.68 -17.94
CA ALA A 493 -4.51 -31.80 -19.26
C ALA A 493 -3.55 -33.02 -19.33
N PRO A 494 -3.39 -33.66 -20.50
CA PRO A 494 -2.39 -34.71 -20.72
C PRO A 494 -0.97 -34.26 -20.32
N ALA A 495 -0.15 -35.18 -19.79
CA ALA A 495 1.14 -34.87 -19.15
C ALA A 495 2.26 -34.39 -20.12
N ASP A 496 2.03 -34.53 -21.42
CA ASP A 496 2.79 -33.93 -22.52
C ASP A 496 2.38 -32.46 -22.74
N VAL A 497 1.07 -32.20 -22.87
CA VAL A 497 0.49 -30.85 -23.05
C VAL A 497 0.69 -29.97 -21.80
N ALA A 498 0.54 -30.54 -20.60
CA ALA A 498 0.67 -29.82 -19.34
C ALA A 498 2.12 -29.41 -19.01
N ARG A 499 3.13 -30.05 -19.62
CA ARG A 499 4.53 -29.99 -19.18
C ARG A 499 5.15 -28.60 -19.36
N ALA A 500 5.08 -28.05 -20.57
CA ALA A 500 5.70 -26.76 -20.86
C ALA A 500 5.02 -25.60 -20.11
N PRO A 501 3.67 -25.50 -20.05
CA PRO A 501 3.01 -24.49 -19.20
C PRO A 501 3.28 -24.67 -17.71
N ARG A 502 3.34 -25.90 -17.18
CA ARG A 502 3.69 -26.13 -15.76
C ARG A 502 5.13 -25.71 -15.44
N TYR A 503 6.06 -25.89 -16.38
CA TYR A 503 7.43 -25.38 -16.25
C TYR A 503 7.48 -23.85 -16.31
N GLU A 504 6.72 -23.23 -17.22
CA GLU A 504 6.54 -21.78 -17.29
C GLU A 504 5.99 -21.23 -15.96
N PHE A 505 4.93 -21.84 -15.40
CA PHE A 505 4.40 -21.48 -14.09
C PHE A 505 5.39 -21.72 -12.94
N ASN A 506 6.29 -22.70 -13.04
CA ASN A 506 7.37 -22.89 -12.07
C ASN A 506 8.43 -21.78 -12.13
N ILE A 507 8.79 -21.29 -13.32
CA ILE A 507 9.66 -20.11 -13.47
C ILE A 507 8.95 -18.88 -12.92
N GLN A 508 7.68 -18.65 -13.27
CA GLN A 508 6.86 -17.58 -12.71
C GLN A 508 6.87 -17.65 -11.19
N MET A 509 6.52 -18.81 -10.61
CA MET A 509 6.49 -19.05 -9.16
C MET A 509 7.85 -18.79 -8.54
N SER A 510 8.94 -19.23 -9.17
CA SER A 510 10.30 -19.01 -8.66
C SER A 510 10.73 -17.54 -8.69
N VAL A 511 10.38 -16.79 -9.74
CA VAL A 511 10.61 -15.34 -9.83
C VAL A 511 9.74 -14.62 -8.81
N TYR A 512 8.45 -14.98 -8.74
CA TYR A 512 7.50 -14.45 -7.78
C TYR A 512 7.98 -14.65 -6.35
N ARG A 513 8.33 -15.90 -6.00
CA ARG A 513 8.86 -16.32 -4.70
C ARG A 513 10.13 -15.58 -4.39
N ASN A 514 11.10 -15.51 -5.30
CA ASN A 514 12.36 -14.81 -5.01
C ASN A 514 12.19 -13.29 -4.86
N VAL A 515 11.41 -12.62 -5.72
CA VAL A 515 11.16 -11.17 -5.61
C VAL A 515 10.25 -10.84 -4.42
N ILE A 516 9.20 -11.63 -4.16
CA ILE A 516 8.37 -11.50 -2.96
C ILE A 516 9.20 -11.80 -1.71
N ASN A 517 10.09 -12.80 -1.70
CA ASN A 517 10.96 -13.08 -0.55
C ASN A 517 12.11 -12.07 -0.44
N TYR A 518 12.47 -11.38 -1.50
CA TYR A 518 13.37 -10.24 -1.43
C TYR A 518 12.68 -9.04 -0.73
N ILE A 519 11.40 -8.81 -1.01
CA ILE A 519 10.57 -7.75 -0.38
C ILE A 519 10.07 -8.12 1.03
N ARG A 520 9.65 -9.38 1.25
CA ARG A 520 9.01 -9.91 2.46
C ARG A 520 9.84 -10.88 3.29
N SER A 521 10.75 -11.61 2.66
CA SER A 521 11.67 -12.60 3.26
C SER A 521 11.06 -13.73 4.12
N SER A 522 9.82 -14.15 3.86
CA SER A 522 9.21 -15.33 4.50
C SER A 522 9.37 -16.59 3.65
N ARG A 523 9.86 -17.69 4.21
CA ARG A 523 9.87 -19.01 3.54
C ARG A 523 8.50 -19.72 3.55
N TYR A 524 7.55 -19.26 4.38
CA TYR A 524 6.36 -20.03 4.76
C TYR A 524 5.28 -20.15 3.69
N CYS A 525 5.43 -19.53 2.52
CA CYS A 525 4.46 -19.71 1.43
C CYS A 525 4.63 -21.06 0.69
N CYS A 526 5.74 -21.79 0.89
CA CYS A 526 5.94 -23.13 0.32
C CYS A 526 5.66 -24.29 1.30
N SER A 527 5.72 -24.08 2.61
CA SER A 527 5.55 -25.18 3.59
C SER A 527 4.09 -25.52 3.91
N ILE A 528 3.13 -24.69 3.48
CA ILE A 528 1.68 -24.89 3.72
C ILE A 528 1.08 -25.91 2.73
N TYR A 529 1.82 -26.28 1.67
CA TYR A 529 1.40 -27.29 0.69
C TYR A 529 2.32 -28.51 0.63
N SER A 530 3.36 -28.57 1.47
CA SER A 530 4.28 -29.71 1.57
C SER A 530 4.01 -30.60 2.79
N ALA A 531 2.76 -31.04 2.96
CA ALA A 531 2.44 -32.16 3.84
C ALA A 531 2.38 -33.45 2.98
N PRO A 532 3.11 -34.53 3.34
CA PRO A 532 3.05 -35.76 2.57
C PRO A 532 1.66 -36.39 2.67
N LEU A 533 1.03 -36.64 1.52
CA LEU A 533 -0.19 -37.44 1.41
C LEU A 533 0.15 -38.93 1.62
N SER A 534 0.42 -39.30 2.86
CA SER A 534 0.57 -40.69 3.30
C SER A 534 -0.55 -41.06 4.27
N GLN A 535 -1.48 -41.88 3.79
CA GLN A 535 -2.43 -42.68 4.57
C GLN A 535 -3.40 -41.95 5.51
N VAL A 536 -4.58 -41.58 4.99
CA VAL A 536 -5.85 -41.94 5.65
C VAL A 536 -6.88 -42.29 4.56
N HIS A 537 -7.22 -43.56 4.42
CA HIS A 537 -8.47 -43.95 3.75
C HIS A 537 -9.63 -43.69 4.71
N PHE A 538 -10.57 -42.83 4.34
CA PHE A 538 -11.92 -42.89 4.89
C PHE A 538 -12.96 -42.83 3.77
N SER A 539 -13.53 -44.00 3.49
CA SER A 539 -14.67 -44.16 2.58
C SER A 539 -15.92 -43.60 3.25
N LEU A 540 -16.44 -42.47 2.75
CA LEU A 540 -17.78 -42.01 3.10
C LEU A 540 -18.58 -41.70 1.83
N ASN A 541 -19.52 -42.59 1.54
CA ASN A 541 -20.60 -42.34 0.60
C ASN A 541 -21.40 -41.12 1.05
N ILE A 542 -21.47 -40.09 0.20
CA ILE A 542 -22.52 -39.06 0.28
C ILE A 542 -23.16 -38.96 -1.11
N GLN A 543 -24.45 -39.29 -1.16
CA GLN A 543 -25.25 -39.22 -2.38
C GLN A 543 -25.35 -37.77 -2.88
N GLN A 544 -25.28 -37.57 -4.18
CA GLN A 544 -25.62 -36.29 -4.79
C GLN A 544 -27.13 -36.03 -4.63
N PRO A 545 -27.56 -34.85 -4.14
CA PRO A 545 -28.93 -34.41 -4.34
C PRO A 545 -29.15 -33.99 -5.81
N PRO A 546 -30.38 -34.08 -6.34
CA PRO A 546 -30.62 -33.99 -7.78
C PRO A 546 -30.49 -32.56 -8.34
N ILE A 547 -30.11 -32.50 -9.61
CA ILE A 547 -30.18 -31.30 -10.44
C ILE A 547 -31.63 -30.81 -10.47
N ARG A 548 -31.90 -29.64 -9.87
CA ARG A 548 -33.15 -28.90 -10.12
C ARG A 548 -32.93 -27.88 -11.23
N LEU A 549 -33.39 -28.24 -12.43
CA LEU A 549 -33.75 -27.26 -13.44
C LEU A 549 -35.08 -26.60 -13.03
N LYS A 550 -35.05 -25.28 -12.81
CA LYS A 550 -36.23 -24.43 -12.93
C LYS A 550 -35.82 -23.08 -13.50
N HIS A 551 -36.44 -22.70 -14.61
CA HIS A 551 -36.49 -21.31 -15.06
C HIS A 551 -37.65 -20.65 -14.33
N ASP A 552 -37.33 -19.83 -13.32
CA ASP A 552 -38.25 -18.84 -12.76
C ASP A 552 -37.54 -17.48 -12.91
N PHE A 553 -37.94 -16.68 -13.92
CA PHE A 553 -37.35 -15.37 -14.17
C PHE A 553 -37.80 -14.36 -13.12
N VAL A 554 -37.11 -14.32 -12.00
CA VAL A 554 -37.20 -13.21 -11.03
C VAL A 554 -35.98 -12.33 -11.23
N ALA A 555 -36.18 -11.04 -11.49
CA ALA A 555 -35.06 -10.11 -11.54
C ALA A 555 -34.39 -10.03 -10.17
N PRO A 556 -33.05 -10.07 -10.08
CA PRO A 556 -32.38 -9.73 -8.85
C PRO A 556 -32.74 -8.29 -8.47
N GLU A 557 -33.18 -8.08 -7.23
CA GLU A 557 -33.16 -6.75 -6.63
C GLU A 557 -31.70 -6.34 -6.42
N TRP A 558 -31.07 -5.78 -7.45
CA TRP A 558 -29.76 -5.15 -7.33
C TRP A 558 -29.93 -3.90 -6.46
N ASP A 559 -29.32 -3.92 -5.27
CA ASP A 559 -29.33 -2.79 -4.35
C ASP A 559 -28.68 -1.55 -5.00
N LEU A 560 -29.54 -0.70 -5.59
CA LEU A 560 -29.23 0.60 -6.17
C LEU A 560 -28.57 1.57 -5.18
N THR A 561 -28.70 1.31 -3.88
CA THR A 561 -28.11 2.08 -2.79
C THR A 561 -26.71 1.59 -2.40
N SER A 562 -26.31 0.37 -2.81
CA SER A 562 -24.98 -0.19 -2.53
C SER A 562 -23.87 0.63 -3.24
N LYS A 563 -23.03 1.31 -2.44
CA LYS A 563 -22.09 2.34 -2.94
C LYS A 563 -20.80 1.78 -3.54
N THR A 564 -20.68 0.47 -3.77
CA THR A 564 -19.40 -0.22 -4.03
C THR A 564 -19.18 -0.67 -5.47
N ASN A 565 -20.20 -1.14 -6.19
CA ASN A 565 -20.19 -1.29 -7.65
C ASN A 565 -21.57 -0.89 -8.15
N GLY A 566 -21.67 0.16 -8.96
CA GLY A 566 -22.96 0.48 -9.57
C GLY A 566 -23.25 -0.43 -10.77
N ILE A 567 -24.53 -0.70 -10.99
CA ILE A 567 -25.13 -1.40 -12.14
C ILE A 567 -24.41 -1.16 -13.50
N SER A 568 -24.09 -2.21 -14.24
CA SER A 568 -23.51 -2.17 -15.59
C SER A 568 -24.56 -1.82 -16.66
N ILE A 569 -24.18 -1.76 -17.93
CA ILE A 569 -25.15 -1.48 -19.01
C ILE A 569 -26.03 -2.71 -19.24
N GLU A 570 -25.40 -3.88 -19.25
CA GLU A 570 -26.01 -5.19 -19.40
C GLU A 570 -27.01 -5.48 -18.27
N GLU A 571 -26.66 -5.13 -17.03
CA GLU A 571 -27.56 -5.17 -15.87
C GLU A 571 -28.70 -4.12 -15.99
N TRP A 572 -28.46 -2.92 -16.53
CA TRP A 572 -29.52 -1.92 -16.73
C TRP A 572 -30.54 -2.35 -17.80
N GLN A 573 -30.08 -2.89 -18.93
CA GLN A 573 -30.92 -3.41 -20.00
C GLN A 573 -31.69 -4.67 -19.62
N TYR A 574 -31.16 -5.47 -18.67
CA TYR A 574 -31.85 -6.67 -18.20
C TYR A 574 -33.25 -6.35 -17.67
N TYR A 575 -33.44 -5.21 -16.99
CA TYR A 575 -34.73 -4.86 -16.38
C TYR A 575 -35.89 -4.69 -17.38
N ASP A 576 -35.65 -4.23 -18.60
CA ASP A 576 -36.69 -4.14 -19.64
C ASP A 576 -37.17 -5.53 -20.11
N ASN A 577 -36.31 -6.55 -19.97
CA ASN A 577 -36.56 -7.91 -20.45
C ASN A 577 -37.22 -8.82 -19.39
N VAL A 578 -37.57 -8.28 -18.22
CA VAL A 578 -38.13 -9.05 -17.10
C VAL A 578 -39.64 -9.21 -17.25
N ILE A 579 -40.06 -10.38 -17.73
CA ILE A 579 -41.46 -10.79 -17.76
C ILE A 579 -41.86 -11.31 -16.37
N TRP A 580 -42.77 -10.62 -15.69
CA TRP A 580 -43.25 -11.00 -14.35
C TRP A 580 -44.35 -12.07 -14.40
N PRO A 581 -44.48 -12.94 -13.38
CA PRO A 581 -45.55 -13.94 -13.32
C PRO A 581 -46.94 -13.30 -13.24
N PRO A 582 -47.99 -13.92 -13.82
CA PRO A 582 -49.36 -13.37 -13.88
C PRO A 582 -50.12 -13.39 -12.52
N HIS A 583 -49.40 -13.46 -11.41
CA HIS A 583 -49.94 -13.54 -10.05
C HIS A 583 -49.50 -12.37 -9.15
N CYS A 584 -48.63 -11.49 -9.65
CA CYS A 584 -48.24 -10.26 -8.97
C CYS A 584 -49.34 -9.18 -9.15
N GLU A 585 -49.52 -8.33 -8.15
CA GLU A 585 -50.41 -7.17 -8.23
C GLU A 585 -50.02 -6.27 -9.41
N SER A 586 -51.02 -5.68 -10.07
CA SER A 586 -50.87 -4.97 -11.36
C SER A 586 -49.75 -3.94 -11.31
N LYS A 587 -48.64 -4.20 -12.03
CA LYS A 587 -47.45 -3.37 -11.95
C LYS A 587 -47.63 -2.07 -12.72
N VAL A 588 -47.17 -0.99 -12.11
CA VAL A 588 -46.93 0.30 -12.74
C VAL A 588 -45.98 0.13 -13.95
N GLY A 589 -46.28 0.76 -15.09
CA GLY A 589 -45.42 0.76 -16.27
C GLY A 589 -44.06 1.37 -15.97
N GLU A 590 -42.97 0.62 -16.17
CA GLU A 590 -41.59 1.09 -15.99
C GLU A 590 -40.79 0.90 -17.27
N VAL A 591 -39.94 1.87 -17.61
CA VAL A 591 -39.13 1.87 -18.84
C VAL A 591 -37.72 2.30 -18.51
N PHE A 592 -36.73 1.47 -18.84
CA PHE A 592 -35.33 1.75 -18.61
C PHE A 592 -34.69 2.21 -19.92
N HIS A 593 -34.05 3.37 -19.92
CA HIS A 593 -33.33 3.90 -21.09
C HIS A 593 -31.91 4.31 -20.72
N TYR A 594 -31.01 4.29 -21.71
CA TYR A 594 -29.65 4.75 -21.53
C TYR A 594 -29.06 5.25 -22.86
N ARG A 595 -28.09 6.17 -22.77
CA ARG A 595 -27.29 6.60 -23.91
C ARG A 595 -25.80 6.56 -23.57
N GLU A 596 -25.06 5.81 -24.36
CA GLU A 596 -23.61 5.68 -24.22
C GLU A 596 -22.84 6.86 -24.77
N ASN A 597 -21.58 7.00 -24.32
CA ASN A 597 -20.55 7.80 -24.99
C ASN A 597 -21.02 9.23 -25.32
N VAL A 598 -21.81 9.81 -24.44
CA VAL A 598 -22.24 11.21 -24.51
C VAL A 598 -21.00 12.09 -24.33
N LYS A 599 -20.74 13.00 -25.27
CA LYS A 599 -19.59 13.93 -25.24
C LYS A 599 -19.80 15.07 -24.24
N TYR A 600 -19.94 14.70 -22.97
CA TYR A 600 -20.11 15.55 -21.80
C TYR A 600 -19.47 14.89 -20.57
N SER A 601 -19.15 15.68 -19.54
CA SER A 601 -18.51 15.15 -18.34
C SER A 601 -19.56 14.61 -17.38
N ALA A 602 -19.43 13.37 -16.90
CA ALA A 602 -20.39 12.75 -15.97
C ALA A 602 -20.68 13.62 -14.73
N ARG A 603 -19.65 14.25 -14.14
CA ARG A 603 -19.83 15.19 -13.01
C ARG A 603 -20.64 16.44 -13.38
N LYS A 604 -20.60 16.89 -14.64
CA LYS A 604 -21.44 18.00 -15.12
C LYS A 604 -22.85 17.53 -15.45
N MET A 605 -22.98 16.32 -16.01
CA MET A 605 -24.28 15.71 -16.31
C MET A 605 -25.08 15.36 -15.06
N TRP A 606 -24.40 14.95 -13.98
CA TRP A 606 -25.01 14.66 -12.67
C TRP A 606 -25.92 15.79 -12.15
N TYR A 607 -25.53 17.07 -12.34
CA TYR A 607 -26.37 18.21 -11.98
C TYR A 607 -27.63 18.34 -12.83
N VAL A 608 -27.60 17.86 -14.09
CA VAL A 608 -28.77 17.85 -14.98
C VAL A 608 -29.69 16.70 -14.58
N CYS A 609 -29.14 15.49 -14.39
CA CYS A 609 -29.89 14.33 -13.89
C CYS A 609 -30.62 14.63 -12.58
N TYR A 610 -29.93 15.24 -11.60
CA TYR A 610 -30.49 15.57 -10.29
C TYR A 610 -31.57 16.67 -10.35
N MET A 611 -31.56 17.52 -11.38
CA MET A 611 -32.53 18.61 -11.54
C MET A 611 -33.90 18.11 -12.00
N ILE A 612 -33.93 17.04 -12.80
CA ILE A 612 -35.14 16.47 -13.40
C ILE A 612 -35.70 15.27 -12.64
N GLN A 613 -34.92 14.68 -11.73
CA GLN A 613 -35.32 13.46 -11.02
C GLN A 613 -36.48 13.76 -10.04
N GLY A 614 -37.59 13.03 -10.20
CA GLY A 614 -38.83 13.21 -9.46
C GLY A 614 -39.77 14.27 -10.05
N LEU A 615 -39.51 14.78 -11.27
CA LEU A 615 -40.48 15.56 -12.03
C LEU A 615 -41.28 14.67 -13.00
N GLY A 616 -42.47 15.14 -13.37
CA GLY A 616 -43.18 14.64 -14.55
C GLY A 616 -42.38 14.95 -15.82
N ILE A 617 -42.55 14.15 -16.87
CA ILE A 617 -41.72 14.24 -18.08
C ILE A 617 -41.87 15.60 -18.79
N ASP A 618 -43.07 16.16 -18.83
CA ASP A 618 -43.33 17.46 -19.48
C ASP A 618 -42.69 18.62 -18.69
N ASP A 619 -42.84 18.64 -17.37
CA ASP A 619 -42.17 19.60 -16.48
C ASP A 619 -40.63 19.52 -16.61
N ALA A 620 -40.10 18.30 -16.73
CA ALA A 620 -38.67 18.08 -16.94
C ALA A 620 -38.21 18.59 -18.31
N LEU A 621 -38.96 18.36 -19.39
CA LEU A 621 -38.65 18.88 -20.72
C LEU A 621 -38.63 20.42 -20.73
N ILE A 622 -39.62 21.05 -20.08
CA ILE A 622 -39.70 22.51 -19.88
C ILE A 622 -38.49 23.02 -19.07
N GLN A 623 -38.17 22.38 -17.95
CA GLN A 623 -37.04 22.74 -17.08
C GLN A 623 -35.68 22.60 -17.80
N LEU A 624 -35.55 21.66 -18.73
CA LEU A 624 -34.36 21.48 -19.57
C LEU A 624 -34.24 22.57 -20.64
N ASP A 625 -35.34 23.01 -21.25
CA ASP A 625 -35.34 24.11 -22.23
C ASP A 625 -34.92 25.44 -21.60
N TYR A 626 -35.38 25.74 -20.37
CA TYR A 626 -34.93 26.92 -19.62
C TYR A 626 -33.49 26.84 -19.10
N THR A 627 -32.78 25.71 -19.29
CA THR A 627 -31.41 25.52 -18.80
C THR A 627 -30.37 25.69 -19.92
N PRO A 628 -29.63 26.83 -20.00
CA PRO A 628 -28.69 27.11 -21.08
C PRO A 628 -27.36 26.34 -20.91
N ARG A 629 -27.41 25.00 -20.98
CA ARG A 629 -26.26 24.10 -20.89
C ARG A 629 -26.39 22.99 -21.90
N LYS A 630 -25.31 22.69 -22.63
CA LYS A 630 -25.25 21.54 -23.57
C LYS A 630 -25.74 20.21 -22.98
N GLY A 631 -25.51 19.98 -21.68
CA GLY A 631 -25.99 18.78 -21.00
C GLY A 631 -27.52 18.69 -20.89
N ALA A 632 -28.22 19.83 -20.83
CA ALA A 632 -29.68 19.86 -20.79
C ALA A 632 -30.29 19.53 -22.16
N THR A 633 -29.75 20.08 -23.25
CA THR A 633 -30.12 19.71 -24.62
C THR A 633 -29.99 18.20 -24.86
N ILE A 634 -28.85 17.62 -24.49
CA ILE A 634 -28.62 16.18 -24.64
C ILE A 634 -29.59 15.37 -23.75
N MET A 635 -29.85 15.83 -22.52
CA MET A 635 -30.80 15.15 -21.64
C MET A 635 -32.23 15.19 -22.19
N LYS A 636 -32.64 16.30 -22.81
CA LYS A 636 -33.95 16.44 -23.46
C LYS A 636 -34.09 15.43 -24.60
N GLU A 637 -33.07 15.27 -25.44
CA GLU A 637 -33.04 14.21 -26.46
C GLU A 637 -33.17 12.80 -25.83
N ILE A 638 -32.51 12.54 -24.70
CA ILE A 638 -32.56 11.23 -24.01
C ILE A 638 -33.95 10.95 -23.43
N LEU A 639 -34.62 11.97 -22.88
CA LEU A 639 -36.00 11.83 -22.38
C LEU A 639 -36.99 11.57 -23.52
N LEU A 640 -36.80 12.21 -24.68
CA LEU A 640 -37.65 11.98 -25.86
C LEU A 640 -37.47 10.56 -26.42
N GLU A 641 -36.23 10.04 -26.52
CA GLU A 641 -35.99 8.63 -26.85
C GLU A 641 -36.65 7.68 -25.86
N ALA A 642 -36.57 7.97 -24.56
CA ALA A 642 -37.20 7.15 -23.52
C ALA A 642 -38.74 7.16 -23.60
N GLN A 643 -39.34 8.31 -23.95
CA GLN A 643 -40.79 8.47 -24.16
C GLN A 643 -41.27 7.79 -25.45
N GLU A 644 -40.44 7.78 -26.49
CA GLU A 644 -40.69 7.02 -27.72
C GLU A 644 -40.67 5.52 -27.44
N LYS A 645 -39.61 5.02 -26.79
CA LYS A 645 -39.46 3.63 -26.34
C LYS A 645 -40.64 3.17 -25.46
N ALA A 646 -41.07 4.00 -24.51
CA ALA A 646 -42.22 3.73 -23.65
C ALA A 646 -43.50 3.46 -24.45
N SER A 647 -43.68 4.17 -25.57
CA SER A 647 -44.86 4.09 -26.42
C SER A 647 -44.77 2.98 -27.46
N SER A 648 -43.57 2.65 -27.97
CA SER A 648 -43.37 1.64 -29.02
C SER A 648 -43.15 0.22 -28.48
N GLU A 649 -42.40 0.06 -27.39
CA GLU A 649 -41.99 -1.25 -26.85
C GLU A 649 -42.84 -1.68 -25.64
N HIS A 650 -43.26 -0.73 -24.80
CA HIS A 650 -43.98 -0.99 -23.55
C HIS A 650 -45.49 -0.68 -23.60
N GLY A 651 -45.99 -0.16 -24.73
CA GLY A 651 -47.42 0.07 -24.95
C GLY A 651 -48.08 1.15 -24.09
N ILE A 652 -47.31 2.05 -23.49
CA ILE A 652 -47.84 3.10 -22.59
C ILE A 652 -48.55 4.18 -23.42
N GLU A 653 -49.90 4.20 -23.35
CA GLU A 653 -50.74 5.10 -24.15
C GLU A 653 -50.62 6.57 -23.71
N GLN A 654 -50.50 6.84 -22.41
CA GLN A 654 -50.50 8.20 -21.85
C GLN A 654 -49.08 8.73 -21.61
N LYS A 655 -48.44 9.23 -22.68
CA LYS A 655 -47.09 9.81 -22.66
C LYS A 655 -46.83 10.92 -21.62
N ALA A 656 -47.88 11.61 -21.17
CA ALA A 656 -47.82 12.66 -20.15
C ALA A 656 -47.83 12.12 -18.70
N ASN A 657 -48.26 10.87 -18.49
CA ASN A 657 -48.38 10.24 -17.17
C ASN A 657 -47.06 9.57 -16.70
N LEU A 658 -45.92 10.01 -17.25
CA LEU A 658 -44.59 9.44 -17.00
C LEU A 658 -43.76 10.35 -16.09
N TRP A 659 -43.19 9.77 -15.03
CA TRP A 659 -42.31 10.41 -14.08
C TRP A 659 -40.86 9.92 -14.21
N ILE A 660 -39.91 10.81 -13.97
CA ILE A 660 -38.48 10.48 -14.00
C ILE A 660 -38.07 9.95 -12.61
N ALA A 661 -38.29 8.66 -12.38
CA ALA A 661 -37.98 8.03 -11.11
C ALA A 661 -36.47 8.02 -10.81
N GLU A 662 -35.64 7.71 -11.80
CA GLU A 662 -34.18 7.79 -11.69
C GLU A 662 -33.53 8.42 -12.90
N ALA A 663 -32.52 9.25 -12.66
CA ALA A 663 -31.60 9.72 -13.67
C ALA A 663 -30.18 9.78 -13.09
N PHE A 664 -29.19 9.19 -13.77
CA PHE A 664 -27.79 9.34 -13.37
C PHE A 664 -26.81 9.23 -14.55
N ALA A 665 -25.61 9.78 -14.35
CA ALA A 665 -24.53 9.73 -15.33
C ALA A 665 -23.25 9.16 -14.73
N ARG A 666 -22.52 8.37 -15.51
CA ARG A 666 -21.23 7.76 -15.14
C ARG A 666 -20.12 8.12 -16.10
N ASN A 667 -18.88 8.05 -15.63
CA ASN A 667 -17.72 8.23 -16.49
C ASN A 667 -17.66 7.07 -17.50
N SER A 668 -17.49 7.40 -18.77
CA SER A 668 -17.18 6.44 -19.84
C SER A 668 -15.76 6.72 -20.35
N LEU A 669 -15.51 6.48 -21.64
CA LEU A 669 -14.25 6.69 -22.33
C LEU A 669 -13.65 8.08 -22.03
N ILE A 670 -12.33 8.12 -21.82
CA ILE A 670 -11.55 9.37 -21.71
C ILE A 670 -10.53 9.39 -22.84
N VAL A 671 -10.91 10.03 -23.95
CA VAL A 671 -10.01 10.24 -25.08
C VAL A 671 -9.01 11.34 -24.71
N LYS A 672 -7.72 11.00 -24.75
CA LYS A 672 -6.63 11.99 -24.64
C LYS A 672 -6.37 12.56 -26.03
N GLY A 673 -6.35 13.88 -26.15
CA GLY A 673 -5.82 14.57 -27.32
C GLY A 673 -4.78 15.60 -26.89
N VAL A 674 -4.12 16.22 -27.87
CA VAL A 674 -3.19 17.32 -27.64
C VAL A 674 -3.83 18.61 -28.14
N ARG A 675 -3.72 19.69 -27.37
CA ARG A 675 -4.16 21.04 -27.75
C ARG A 675 -2.98 22.00 -27.68
N ARG A 676 -2.83 22.85 -28.69
CA ARG A 676 -1.95 24.01 -28.63
C ARG A 676 -2.63 25.11 -27.79
N HIS A 677 -1.97 25.54 -26.73
CA HIS A 677 -2.35 26.69 -25.91
C HIS A 677 -1.69 27.96 -26.45
N ALA A 678 -1.98 29.12 -25.84
CA ALA A 678 -1.26 30.36 -26.12
C ALA A 678 0.25 30.20 -25.85
N LEU A 679 1.07 30.99 -26.56
CA LEU A 679 2.54 30.88 -26.57
C LEU A 679 3.03 29.48 -27.02
N GLU A 680 2.31 28.87 -27.97
CA GLU A 680 2.64 27.60 -28.65
C GLU A 680 2.80 26.36 -27.76
N ARG A 681 2.45 26.45 -26.48
CA ARG A 681 2.60 25.36 -25.52
C ARG A 681 1.63 24.21 -25.81
N TRP A 682 2.15 23.00 -25.99
CA TRP A 682 1.35 21.80 -26.17
C TRP A 682 0.86 21.25 -24.82
N GLY A 683 -0.45 21.02 -24.68
CA GLY A 683 -1.08 20.51 -23.46
C GLY A 683 -1.95 19.28 -23.75
N ILE A 684 -1.92 18.28 -22.86
CA ILE A 684 -2.76 17.09 -22.97
C ILE A 684 -4.18 17.42 -22.49
N VAL A 685 -5.14 17.41 -23.42
CA VAL A 685 -6.57 17.59 -23.13
C VAL A 685 -7.25 16.24 -22.98
N LYS A 686 -8.13 16.13 -21.99
CA LYS A 686 -8.92 14.92 -21.72
C LYS A 686 -10.38 15.16 -22.10
N TYR A 687 -10.77 14.72 -23.29
CA TYR A 687 -12.16 14.66 -23.72
C TYR A 687 -12.84 13.53 -22.94
N ARG A 688 -13.68 13.90 -21.98
CA ARG A 688 -14.42 12.97 -21.14
C ARG A 688 -15.78 12.73 -21.74
N TYR A 689 -16.15 11.46 -21.84
CA TYR A 689 -17.46 10.99 -22.23
C TYR A 689 -18.18 10.42 -21.01
N SER A 690 -19.51 10.33 -21.09
CA SER A 690 -20.34 9.77 -20.03
C SER A 690 -21.42 8.85 -20.59
N ASN A 691 -21.76 7.81 -19.84
CA ASN A 691 -22.96 7.03 -20.09
C ASN A 691 -24.06 7.58 -19.18
N VAL A 692 -25.25 7.80 -19.73
CA VAL A 692 -26.39 8.42 -19.05
C VAL A 692 -27.53 7.42 -19.01
N PHE A 693 -28.19 7.30 -17.86
CA PHE A 693 -29.22 6.30 -17.56
C PHE A 693 -30.45 7.02 -17.02
N VAL A 694 -31.63 6.60 -17.47
CA VAL A 694 -32.94 7.14 -17.07
C VAL A 694 -33.92 5.98 -16.84
N ARG A 695 -34.68 6.02 -15.76
CA ARG A 695 -35.85 5.14 -15.51
C ARG A 695 -37.09 6.02 -15.48
N LEU A 696 -38.02 5.75 -16.38
CA LEU A 696 -39.37 6.33 -16.37
C LEU A 696 -40.33 5.37 -15.66
N GLN A 697 -41.32 5.94 -14.98
CA GLN A 697 -42.35 5.21 -14.25
C GLN A 697 -43.70 5.89 -14.47
N GLU A 698 -44.73 5.13 -14.78
CA GLU A 698 -46.10 5.62 -14.99
C GLU A 698 -46.82 5.95 -13.66
N GLY A 699 -47.88 6.75 -13.70
CA GLY A 699 -48.79 6.93 -12.56
C GLY A 699 -48.29 7.91 -11.49
N ASP A 700 -48.22 7.48 -10.23
CA ASP A 700 -47.96 8.36 -9.10
C ASP A 700 -46.49 8.83 -8.99
N PRO A 701 -46.23 10.05 -8.47
CA PRO A 701 -44.89 10.59 -8.32
C PRO A 701 -43.99 9.66 -7.46
N PRO A 702 -42.85 9.21 -7.98
CA PRO A 702 -41.99 8.27 -7.29
C PRO A 702 -41.37 8.90 -6.04
N GLN A 703 -41.36 8.15 -4.93
CA GLN A 703 -40.72 8.62 -3.69
C GLN A 703 -39.26 9.00 -3.97
N GLN A 704 -38.86 10.23 -3.61
CA GLN A 704 -37.50 10.71 -3.85
C GLN A 704 -36.46 9.89 -3.07
N VAL A 705 -35.89 8.88 -3.72
CA VAL A 705 -34.74 8.11 -3.23
C VAL A 705 -33.48 8.99 -3.28
N THR A 706 -33.39 9.90 -2.31
CA THR A 706 -32.20 10.73 -2.14
C THR A 706 -31.00 9.83 -1.83
N ARG A 707 -30.06 9.73 -2.79
CA ARG A 707 -28.84 8.89 -2.70
C ARG A 707 -27.93 9.20 -1.49
N PHE A 708 -28.20 10.34 -0.86
CA PHE A 708 -27.89 10.64 0.52
C PHE A 708 -29.22 10.88 1.25
N PRO A 709 -29.70 9.94 2.09
CA PRO A 709 -30.89 10.21 2.88
C PRO A 709 -30.64 11.47 3.72
N LYS A 710 -31.64 12.34 3.84
CA LYS A 710 -31.60 13.47 4.79
C LYS A 710 -31.15 12.90 6.14
N LYS A 711 -30.09 13.46 6.72
CA LYS A 711 -29.60 13.01 8.04
C LYS A 711 -30.78 12.95 9.00
N LEU A 712 -31.09 11.75 9.50
CA LEU A 712 -32.07 11.57 10.55
C LEU A 712 -31.67 12.46 11.73
N CYS A 713 -32.64 13.12 12.36
CA CYS A 713 -32.38 13.83 13.61
C CYS A 713 -31.94 12.82 14.69
N GLY A 714 -31.28 13.32 15.75
CA GLY A 714 -30.76 12.44 16.80
C GLY A 714 -31.80 11.48 17.37
N TRP A 715 -33.03 11.98 17.60
CA TRP A 715 -34.16 11.20 18.09
C TRP A 715 -34.53 10.01 17.19
N LYS A 716 -34.75 10.24 15.88
CA LYS A 716 -35.05 9.15 14.93
C LYS A 716 -33.88 8.16 14.74
N THR A 717 -32.66 8.57 15.06
CA THR A 717 -31.49 7.68 15.08
C THR A 717 -31.51 6.76 16.31
N VAL A 718 -31.96 7.27 17.46
CA VAL A 718 -32.14 6.48 18.69
C VAL A 718 -33.31 5.50 18.56
N GLU A 719 -34.45 5.92 18.02
CA GLU A 719 -35.61 5.03 17.76
C GLU A 719 -35.19 3.82 16.92
N LYS A 720 -34.50 4.06 15.79
CA LYS A 720 -34.04 2.99 14.90
C LYS A 720 -33.05 2.03 15.58
N TYR A 721 -32.17 2.55 16.44
CA TYR A 721 -31.26 1.72 17.24
C TYR A 721 -32.00 0.84 18.27
N VAL A 722 -33.08 1.36 18.87
CA VAL A 722 -33.94 0.59 19.79
C VAL A 722 -34.70 -0.51 19.03
N GLU A 723 -35.17 -0.25 17.80
CA GLU A 723 -35.77 -1.27 16.94
C GLU A 723 -34.77 -2.35 16.52
N GLU A 724 -33.54 -1.99 16.15
CA GLU A 724 -32.46 -2.94 15.84
C GLU A 724 -32.15 -3.86 17.04
N ILE A 725 -32.14 -3.33 18.27
CA ILE A 725 -31.99 -4.14 19.49
C ILE A 725 -33.18 -5.09 19.67
N ARG A 726 -34.42 -4.61 19.51
CA ARG A 726 -35.65 -5.42 19.67
C ARG A 726 -35.74 -6.56 18.65
N ASN A 727 -35.28 -6.32 17.41
CA ASN A 727 -35.32 -7.32 16.33
C ASN A 727 -34.18 -8.34 16.40
N ARG A 728 -33.20 -8.16 17.30
CA ARG A 728 -32.03 -9.04 17.40
C ARG A 728 -32.35 -10.33 18.18
N LYS A 729 -32.71 -11.39 17.47
CA LYS A 729 -32.73 -12.75 18.05
C LYS A 729 -31.32 -13.19 18.45
N ILE A 730 -31.12 -13.45 19.74
CA ILE A 730 -29.91 -14.07 20.27
C ILE A 730 -30.14 -15.59 20.27
N MET A 731 -29.47 -16.29 19.35
CA MET A 731 -29.43 -17.76 19.35
C MET A 731 -28.47 -18.22 20.45
N TYR A 732 -29.01 -18.72 21.56
CA TYR A 732 -28.21 -19.52 22.50
C TYR A 732 -28.07 -20.93 21.93
N ASN A 733 -26.83 -21.38 21.78
CA ASN A 733 -26.54 -22.73 21.30
C ASN A 733 -26.69 -23.71 22.50
N PRO A 734 -27.48 -24.79 22.38
CA PRO A 734 -27.63 -25.80 23.44
C PRO A 734 -26.37 -26.65 23.62
#